data_AF-A0A8T1UNS0-F1
#
_entry.id   AF-A0A8T1UNS0-F1
#
_cell.length_a   1.000
_cell.length_b   1.000
_cell.length_c   1.000
_cell.angle_alpha   90.00
_cell.angle_beta   90.00
_cell.angle_gamma   90.00
#
_symmetry.space_group_name_H-M   'P 1'
#
loop_
_entity.id
_entity.type
_entity.pdbx_description
1 polymer ?
#
loop_
_entity_poly.entity_id
_entity_poly.type
_entity_poly.pdbx_seq_one_letter_code
_entity_poly.pdbx_strand_id
1 'polypeptide(L)'
;MSGSFSRQQYLGRVDTLLEEFGLSKSKNTLIGGWMQRGISGGERKRLALATELLTNPSVLFADEPTSGLDSFMAKSVVQQLRRLAVHEGRTVVATIHQPSSEVYALFDQLELLADGATIYQGKAVDVVDYFAGCGYQCPPFMNPADYFMEKIVVVDADTDQAGVERVRTLKEAWKTHAAQWNNGIEVVNPQHVNGPRTSKAIAATPDESLDFEDSRASVWGQIRVLATRNALRLLRDKTALRLQSVQTLVTTLLVGIIFFQLTLDQQGVANFSGAFFYIVTEQVYGASMPAIMSVPMELPIVYREYDIGLYSVASWYAAKNLCELPQQVILPIISLLPLYFLVGIGHDFSMYIQMQLVLILLHSSCVAFGYCISCVCRRIDIAPLAGNIVLMPLLLLGGLFIDPSDVPGVLRWVQYITPFRYGYYGLMRVFWRRVDEISCTDVAAGASCPATTGLEVLANKGISNRAFYDAGHAWTKELCEADSDRDGQTNGEELGDPCCEWTVESAKDPLWTSGVSNPGDDATILALQLLSSANGCSDFLLSAGGSSQSVISGRSMDFEADLDTALEVIPRNTHFQELPVSGCPDCPDFEWQNKLGFVAANVYGVNVAADGLNEAGLSAAWLYLDATEYPNPENGIGNFNESKPVVTSICSYILGNFATVDEVKKGLEQVQLAGINGEVAQKLLHVPVPADGKAHSAPLHVSVHDHNGNNLVIEFLQGNPIFHDNPNGVLTNDPPLEEQLTLLNKHLSEATGTVNTGDLVPGGYGPAERFVRLSVLNRKVSEGYSAPTVHASYVEATEEQRVVSDALHLLNTVVRPPMGEATQWSIVRDHKRRMLYIRSTANQLLRRVSLDMLDWADPHARRLIPVSYGIWFLDSTMPLLDDRNVMRTKDLPARSMVEGPLSQTQDPGKLNTYFKESATMEKVNDQVQFLAATSQMQQANEMETLSPVWVFVVGSVAGGMLTALLSVGWKMIITDCLRRQNGYQKIADI
;
A
#
# COMPACT_ATOMS: atom_id res chain seq x y z
N MET A 1 26.18 -44.08 8.59
CA MET A 1 24.79 -44.44 8.97
C MET A 1 24.05 -43.13 9.14
N SER A 2 22.98 -42.89 8.39
CA SER A 2 22.28 -41.58 8.36
C SER A 2 21.87 -41.13 9.76
N GLY A 3 22.47 -40.04 10.25
CA GLY A 3 22.34 -39.54 11.62
C GLY A 3 20.99 -38.89 11.94
N SER A 4 19.90 -39.67 11.95
CA SER A 4 18.62 -39.14 12.43
C SER A 4 18.66 -38.93 13.95
N PHE A 5 18.84 -37.69 14.41
CA PHE A 5 18.65 -37.36 15.82
C PHE A 5 17.25 -37.80 16.28
N SER A 6 17.17 -38.38 17.47
CA SER A 6 15.88 -38.72 18.07
C SER A 6 15.08 -37.45 18.41
N ARG A 7 13.75 -37.56 18.46
CA ARG A 7 12.88 -36.45 18.88
C ARG A 7 13.27 -35.87 20.26
N GLN A 8 13.80 -36.71 21.14
CA GLN A 8 14.27 -36.29 22.46
C GLN A 8 15.58 -35.49 22.40
N GLN A 9 16.50 -35.82 21.49
CA GLN A 9 17.71 -35.03 21.25
C GLN A 9 17.38 -33.67 20.62
N TYR A 10 16.46 -33.61 19.65
CA TYR A 10 15.98 -32.33 19.10
C TYR A 10 15.37 -31.43 20.17
N LEU A 11 14.48 -31.97 21.03
CA LEU A 11 13.88 -31.20 22.12
C LEU A 11 14.90 -30.79 23.18
N GLY A 12 15.90 -31.64 23.49
CA GLY A 12 17.01 -31.29 24.36
C GLY A 12 17.84 -30.11 23.82
N ARG A 13 18.17 -30.13 22.53
CA ARG A 13 18.89 -29.02 21.85
C ARG A 13 18.08 -27.72 21.89
N VAL A 14 16.77 -27.78 21.66
CA VAL A 14 15.87 -26.62 21.81
C VAL A 14 15.89 -26.09 23.24
N ASP A 15 15.83 -26.96 24.24
CA ASP A 15 15.81 -26.56 25.65
C ASP A 15 17.13 -25.92 26.10
N THR A 16 18.28 -26.43 25.66
CA THR A 16 19.59 -25.80 25.88
C THR A 16 19.63 -24.38 25.30
N LEU A 17 19.22 -24.20 24.04
CA LEU A 17 19.22 -22.87 23.41
C LEU A 17 18.23 -21.91 24.08
N LEU A 18 17.05 -22.38 24.50
CA LEU A 18 16.11 -21.55 25.26
C LEU A 18 16.69 -21.10 26.61
N GLU A 19 17.53 -21.91 27.26
CA GLU A 19 18.22 -21.54 28.48
C GLU A 19 19.34 -20.52 28.22
N GLU A 20 20.20 -20.76 27.23
CA GLU A 20 21.31 -19.88 26.85
C GLU A 20 20.84 -18.48 26.43
N PHE A 21 19.72 -18.39 25.71
CA PHE A 21 19.11 -17.12 25.31
C PHE A 21 18.18 -16.50 26.37
N GLY A 22 18.07 -17.09 27.56
CA GLY A 22 17.25 -16.57 28.66
C GLY A 22 15.73 -16.60 28.38
N LEU A 23 15.30 -17.50 27.51
CA LEU A 23 13.92 -17.66 27.04
C LEU A 23 13.14 -18.78 27.77
N SER A 24 13.75 -19.52 28.71
CA SER A 24 13.10 -20.62 29.44
C SER A 24 11.77 -20.24 30.10
N LYS A 25 11.64 -19.01 30.61
CA LYS A 25 10.39 -18.49 31.20
C LYS A 25 9.26 -18.35 30.17
N SER A 26 9.60 -18.19 28.90
CA SER A 26 8.69 -17.92 27.79
C SER A 26 8.52 -19.13 26.84
N LYS A 27 9.11 -20.29 27.17
CA LYS A 27 9.09 -21.54 26.38
C LYS A 27 7.70 -21.98 25.89
N ASN A 28 6.67 -21.81 26.72
CA ASN A 28 5.29 -22.19 26.41
C ASN A 28 4.36 -20.99 26.12
N THR A 29 4.92 -19.78 26.00
CA THR A 29 4.19 -18.54 25.72
C THR A 29 3.97 -18.38 24.22
N LEU A 30 2.84 -17.79 23.81
CA LEU A 30 2.63 -17.45 22.41
C LEU A 30 3.58 -16.32 21.98
N ILE A 31 4.22 -16.47 20.82
CA ILE A 31 5.12 -15.45 20.24
C ILE A 31 4.38 -14.12 19.97
N GLY A 32 3.07 -14.20 19.72
CA GLY A 32 2.20 -13.06 19.45
C GLY A 32 2.38 -12.47 18.05
N GLY A 33 1.45 -11.60 17.69
CA GLY A 33 1.45 -10.84 16.43
C GLY A 33 1.11 -9.37 16.69
N TRP A 34 0.74 -8.64 15.65
CA TRP A 34 0.31 -7.24 15.76
C TRP A 34 -1.02 -7.11 16.55
N MET A 35 -1.93 -8.07 16.40
CA MET A 35 -3.27 -8.05 17.01
C MET A 35 -3.35 -8.78 18.36
N GLN A 36 -2.37 -9.62 18.70
CA GLN A 36 -2.32 -10.38 19.96
C GLN A 36 -0.92 -10.28 20.58
N ARG A 37 -0.84 -9.63 21.76
CA ARG A 37 0.40 -9.53 22.54
C ARG A 37 0.94 -10.91 22.90
N GLY A 38 2.25 -11.09 22.73
CA GLY A 38 3.00 -12.29 23.09
C GLY A 38 4.29 -11.94 23.82
N ILE A 39 5.38 -12.62 23.47
CA ILE A 39 6.73 -12.30 23.96
C ILE A 39 7.15 -10.88 23.56
N SER A 40 8.05 -10.27 24.35
CA SER A 40 8.58 -8.93 24.09
C SER A 40 9.43 -8.87 22.80
N GLY A 41 9.65 -7.64 22.28
CA GLY A 41 10.49 -7.44 21.09
C GLY A 41 11.92 -7.97 21.25
N GLY A 42 12.52 -7.79 22.43
CA GLY A 42 13.84 -8.33 22.75
C GLY A 42 13.86 -9.85 22.84
N GLU A 43 12.84 -10.48 23.43
CA GLU A 43 12.70 -11.94 23.42
C GLU A 43 12.50 -12.49 21.99
N ARG A 44 11.75 -11.78 21.14
CA ARG A 44 11.54 -12.18 19.73
C ARG A 44 12.85 -12.17 18.94
N LYS A 45 13.72 -11.17 19.15
CA LYS A 45 15.06 -11.12 18.52
C LYS A 45 15.96 -12.25 19.00
N ARG A 46 16.01 -12.51 20.31
CA ARG A 46 16.75 -13.65 20.87
C ARG A 46 16.22 -14.99 20.36
N LEU A 47 14.90 -15.14 20.18
CA LEU A 47 14.30 -16.35 19.63
C LEU A 47 14.64 -16.54 18.14
N ALA A 48 14.74 -15.46 17.35
CA ALA A 48 15.20 -15.53 15.98
C ALA A 48 16.65 -16.05 15.91
N LEU A 49 17.57 -15.45 16.66
CA LEU A 49 18.98 -15.88 16.73
C LEU A 49 19.12 -17.32 17.25
N ALA A 50 18.36 -17.71 18.28
CA ALA A 50 18.31 -19.09 18.77
C ALA A 50 17.77 -20.08 17.72
N THR A 51 16.91 -19.65 16.81
CA THR A 51 16.36 -20.51 15.74
C THR A 51 17.44 -20.85 14.72
N GLU A 52 18.26 -19.89 14.29
CA GLU A 52 19.36 -20.14 13.35
C GLU A 52 20.42 -21.09 13.95
N LEU A 53 20.69 -20.96 15.25
CA LEU A 53 21.65 -21.79 15.98
C LEU A 53 21.20 -23.25 16.23
N LEU A 54 19.95 -23.59 15.92
CA LEU A 54 19.48 -24.98 15.91
C LEU A 54 20.23 -25.83 14.88
N THR A 55 20.64 -25.23 13.75
CA THR A 55 21.41 -25.90 12.68
C THR A 55 22.88 -26.14 13.07
N ASN A 56 23.33 -25.59 14.20
CA ASN A 56 24.72 -25.64 14.67
C ASN A 56 25.75 -25.16 13.62
N PRO A 57 25.58 -23.97 13.01
CA PRO A 57 26.45 -23.54 11.93
C PRO A 57 27.86 -23.26 12.44
N SER A 58 28.88 -23.63 11.65
CA SER A 58 30.30 -23.35 11.91
C SER A 58 30.68 -21.89 11.65
N VAL A 59 29.98 -21.24 10.70
CA VAL A 59 30.10 -19.81 10.39
C VAL A 59 28.71 -19.19 10.51
N LEU A 60 28.61 -18.10 11.27
CA LEU A 60 27.37 -17.36 11.53
C LEU A 60 27.52 -15.93 11.02
N PHE A 61 26.64 -15.54 10.10
CA PHE A 61 26.44 -14.14 9.71
C PHE A 61 25.26 -13.58 10.51
N ALA A 62 25.45 -12.43 11.15
CA ALA A 62 24.43 -11.78 11.97
C ALA A 62 24.30 -10.31 11.58
N ASP A 63 23.27 -10.00 10.80
CA ASP A 63 22.99 -8.63 10.39
C ASP A 63 22.25 -7.84 11.48
N GLU A 64 22.79 -6.67 11.83
CA GLU A 64 22.35 -5.76 12.90
C GLU A 64 21.74 -6.41 14.17
N PRO A 65 22.40 -7.38 14.83
CA PRO A 65 21.80 -8.18 15.91
C PRO A 65 21.47 -7.37 17.17
N THR A 66 21.97 -6.13 17.27
CA THR A 66 21.74 -5.18 18.35
C THR A 66 20.73 -4.07 18.02
N SER A 67 20.37 -3.88 16.75
CA SER A 67 19.48 -2.79 16.31
C SER A 67 18.13 -2.88 17.02
N GLY A 68 17.58 -1.75 17.48
CA GLY A 68 16.33 -1.69 18.24
C GLY A 68 16.27 -2.58 19.50
N LEU A 69 17.39 -2.69 20.23
CA LEU A 69 17.47 -3.18 21.61
C LEU A 69 17.99 -2.05 22.52
N ASP A 70 17.69 -2.13 23.82
CA ASP A 70 18.40 -1.29 24.81
C ASP A 70 19.87 -1.75 24.98
N SER A 71 20.70 -0.89 25.57
CA SER A 71 22.15 -1.12 25.71
C SER A 71 22.51 -2.38 26.51
N PHE A 72 21.72 -2.73 27.53
CA PHE A 72 21.92 -3.93 28.33
C PHE A 72 21.59 -5.20 27.53
N MET A 73 20.48 -5.18 26.79
CA MET A 73 20.04 -6.28 25.95
C MET A 73 20.95 -6.48 24.73
N ALA A 74 21.42 -5.41 24.09
CA ALA A 74 22.41 -5.45 23.02
C ALA A 74 23.72 -6.10 23.49
N LYS A 75 24.24 -5.69 24.65
CA LYS A 75 25.41 -6.31 25.30
C LYS A 75 25.21 -7.80 25.55
N SER A 76 24.03 -8.19 26.06
CA SER A 76 23.70 -9.60 26.31
C SER A 76 23.74 -10.44 25.02
N VAL A 77 23.23 -9.92 23.89
CA VAL A 77 23.29 -10.61 22.60
C VAL A 77 24.73 -10.76 22.11
N VAL A 78 25.52 -9.69 22.13
CA VAL A 78 26.93 -9.70 21.69
C VAL A 78 27.80 -10.60 22.57
N GLN A 79 27.52 -10.69 23.87
CA GLN A 79 28.18 -11.66 24.76
C GLN A 79 27.92 -13.11 24.36
N GLN A 80 26.70 -13.46 23.91
CA GLN A 80 26.43 -14.81 23.41
C GLN A 80 27.12 -15.08 22.07
N LEU A 81 27.08 -14.12 21.13
CA LEU A 81 27.82 -14.21 19.86
C LEU A 81 29.32 -14.43 20.09
N ARG A 82 29.92 -13.67 21.01
CA ARG A 82 31.32 -13.86 21.42
C ARG A 82 31.55 -15.21 22.09
N ARG A 83 30.63 -15.70 22.92
CA ARG A 83 30.73 -17.03 23.55
C ARG A 83 30.78 -18.14 22.49
N LEU A 84 29.92 -18.06 21.47
CA LEU A 84 29.91 -18.99 20.34
C LEU A 84 31.25 -18.98 19.60
N ALA A 85 31.84 -17.80 19.37
CA ALA A 85 33.14 -17.68 18.74
C ALA A 85 34.28 -18.26 19.61
N VAL A 86 34.43 -17.74 20.84
CA VAL A 86 35.60 -18.01 21.70
C VAL A 86 35.56 -19.40 22.35
N HIS A 87 34.39 -19.88 22.78
CA HIS A 87 34.27 -21.12 23.56
C HIS A 87 33.80 -22.33 22.74
N GLU A 88 33.10 -22.12 21.63
CA GLU A 88 32.63 -23.20 20.75
C GLU A 88 33.40 -23.29 19.43
N GLY A 89 34.39 -22.41 19.22
CA GLY A 89 35.28 -22.45 18.05
C GLY A 89 34.60 -22.09 16.74
N ARG A 90 33.53 -21.29 16.79
CA ARG A 90 32.78 -20.86 15.59
C ARG A 90 33.34 -19.55 15.02
N THR A 91 33.08 -19.29 13.75
CA THR A 91 33.30 -17.96 13.16
C THR A 91 32.00 -17.17 13.24
N VAL A 92 32.04 -15.94 13.76
CA VAL A 92 30.89 -15.03 13.78
C VAL A 92 31.27 -13.73 13.10
N VAL A 93 30.50 -13.34 12.10
CA VAL A 93 30.61 -12.06 11.39
C VAL A 93 29.32 -11.28 11.66
N ALA A 94 29.44 -10.03 12.13
CA ALA A 94 28.28 -9.22 12.47
C ALA A 94 28.45 -7.76 12.05
N THR A 95 27.40 -7.18 11.49
CA THR A 95 27.27 -5.73 11.26
C THR A 95 26.66 -5.10 12.52
N ILE A 96 27.26 -4.04 13.06
CA ILE A 96 26.75 -3.37 14.26
C ILE A 96 26.79 -1.86 14.07
N HIS A 97 25.62 -1.26 13.90
CA HIS A 97 25.45 0.19 13.88
C HIS A 97 25.61 0.79 15.30
N GLN A 98 26.51 1.77 15.46
CA GLN A 98 26.73 2.55 16.69
C GLN A 98 26.80 1.71 17.99
N PRO A 99 27.81 0.83 18.15
CA PRO A 99 27.99 0.06 19.38
C PRO A 99 28.36 0.98 20.55
N SER A 100 27.70 0.79 21.70
CA SER A 100 28.14 1.42 22.94
C SER A 100 29.54 0.95 23.33
N SER A 101 30.28 1.74 24.11
CA SER A 101 31.65 1.41 24.54
C SER A 101 31.75 0.05 25.24
N GLU A 102 30.69 -0.40 25.92
CA GLU A 102 30.64 -1.74 26.55
C GLU A 102 30.45 -2.88 25.55
N VAL A 103 29.77 -2.63 24.41
CA VAL A 103 29.60 -3.59 23.31
C VAL A 103 30.87 -3.64 22.47
N TYR A 104 31.43 -2.48 22.13
CA TYR A 104 32.68 -2.34 21.38
C TYR A 104 33.84 -3.10 22.04
N ALA A 105 33.94 -3.05 23.37
CA ALA A 105 34.96 -3.78 24.14
C ALA A 105 34.85 -5.32 24.08
N LEU A 106 33.82 -5.88 23.44
CA LEU A 106 33.65 -7.32 23.23
C LEU A 106 34.16 -7.81 21.87
N PHE A 107 34.54 -6.91 20.96
CA PHE A 107 34.96 -7.28 19.61
C PHE A 107 36.40 -7.82 19.60
N ASP A 108 36.60 -9.03 19.05
CA ASP A 108 37.93 -9.62 18.91
C ASP A 108 38.65 -9.13 17.63
N GLN A 109 37.89 -8.85 16.57
CA GLN A 109 38.30 -8.21 15.32
C GLN A 109 37.30 -7.10 14.96
N LEU A 110 37.75 -6.09 14.23
CA LEU A 110 36.97 -4.96 13.72
C LEU A 110 37.35 -4.72 12.25
N GLU A 111 36.34 -4.62 11.40
CA GLU A 111 36.48 -4.15 10.02
C GLU A 111 35.66 -2.86 9.86
N LEU A 112 36.28 -1.81 9.30
CA LEU A 112 35.64 -0.53 9.03
C LEU A 112 35.65 -0.30 7.52
N LEU A 113 34.47 -0.02 6.96
CA LEU A 113 34.24 0.20 5.54
C LEU A 113 33.78 1.64 5.28
N ALA A 114 34.26 2.25 4.20
CA ALA A 114 33.71 3.50 3.64
C ALA A 114 33.63 3.38 2.11
N ASP A 115 32.44 3.62 1.55
CA ASP A 115 32.11 3.46 0.13
C ASP A 115 32.52 2.07 -0.43
N GLY A 116 32.26 1.01 0.33
CA GLY A 116 32.62 -0.37 -0.02
C GLY A 116 34.12 -0.70 0.04
N ALA A 117 34.97 0.21 0.49
CA ALA A 117 36.41 -0.01 0.65
C ALA A 117 36.84 -0.06 2.13
N THR A 118 37.71 -1.01 2.47
CA THR A 118 38.26 -1.16 3.82
C THR A 118 39.16 0.02 4.20
N ILE A 119 38.88 0.60 5.37
CA ILE A 119 39.67 1.65 6.05
C ILE A 119 40.54 1.06 7.16
N TYR A 120 40.06 -0.02 7.78
CA TYR A 120 40.77 -0.77 8.81
C TYR A 120 40.24 -2.20 8.86
N GLN A 121 41.13 -3.17 9.05
CA GLN A 121 40.77 -4.56 9.34
C GLN A 121 41.82 -5.17 10.27
N GLY A 122 41.45 -5.44 11.52
CA GLY A 122 42.38 -5.98 12.52
C GLY A 122 41.73 -6.10 13.90
N LYS A 123 42.52 -6.28 14.95
CA LYS A 123 41.94 -6.37 16.31
C LYS A 123 41.26 -5.06 16.69
N ALA A 124 40.13 -5.12 17.39
CA ALA A 124 39.42 -3.92 17.82
C ALA A 124 40.21 -3.05 18.82
N VAL A 125 41.22 -3.63 19.50
CA VAL A 125 42.09 -2.89 20.43
C VAL A 125 43.17 -2.07 19.71
N ASP A 126 43.67 -2.53 18.56
CA ASP A 126 44.82 -1.92 17.86
C ASP A 126 44.40 -0.69 17.00
N VAL A 127 43.09 -0.50 16.76
CA VAL A 127 42.56 0.55 15.85
C VAL A 127 42.83 1.98 16.36
N VAL A 128 42.88 2.19 17.67
CA VAL A 128 43.12 3.53 18.25
C VAL A 128 44.54 4.01 17.93
N ASP A 129 45.52 3.11 18.02
CA ASP A 129 46.91 3.40 17.68
C ASP A 129 47.09 3.57 16.16
N TYR A 130 46.38 2.78 15.34
CA TYR A 130 46.37 2.94 13.88
C TYR A 130 45.85 4.31 13.43
N PHE A 131 44.69 4.74 13.91
CA PHE A 131 44.14 6.06 13.55
C PHE A 131 44.98 7.21 14.13
N ALA A 132 45.57 7.05 15.33
CA ALA A 132 46.53 8.01 15.85
C ALA A 132 47.77 8.14 14.94
N GLY A 133 48.28 7.03 14.40
CA GLY A 133 49.33 7.03 13.37
C GLY A 133 48.94 7.71 12.06
N CYS A 134 47.63 7.73 11.74
CA CYS A 134 47.06 8.49 10.61
C CYS A 134 46.75 9.96 10.94
N GLY A 135 47.07 10.44 12.16
CA GLY A 135 46.82 11.81 12.61
C GLY A 135 45.47 12.05 13.31
N TYR A 136 44.67 11.01 13.54
CA TYR A 136 43.33 11.08 14.15
C TYR A 136 43.34 10.48 15.56
N GLN A 137 43.80 11.25 16.55
CA GLN A 137 43.88 10.78 17.93
C GLN A 137 42.51 10.88 18.64
N CYS A 138 41.98 9.72 19.07
CA CYS A 138 40.73 9.64 19.82
C CYS A 138 40.83 10.39 21.16
N PRO A 139 39.92 11.32 21.48
CA PRO A 139 39.90 12.02 22.76
C PRO A 139 39.67 11.07 23.95
N PRO A 140 40.21 11.39 25.14
CA PRO A 140 39.89 10.64 26.36
C PRO A 140 38.40 10.75 26.68
N PHE A 141 37.81 9.66 27.17
CA PHE A 141 36.38 9.52 27.49
C PHE A 141 35.41 9.55 26.29
N MET A 142 35.90 9.56 25.05
CA MET A 142 35.08 9.38 23.84
C MET A 142 34.96 7.89 23.49
N ASN A 143 33.83 7.46 22.92
CA ASN A 143 33.66 6.11 22.39
C ASN A 143 34.48 5.97 21.10
N PRO A 144 35.44 5.01 21.00
CA PRO A 144 36.26 4.86 19.79
C PRO A 144 35.42 4.56 18.55
N ALA A 145 34.33 3.78 18.68
CA ALA A 145 33.45 3.48 17.56
C ALA A 145 32.82 4.75 16.96
N ASP A 146 32.23 5.59 17.80
CA ASP A 146 31.59 6.84 17.36
C ASP A 146 32.62 7.81 16.77
N TYR A 147 33.80 7.93 17.39
CA TYR A 147 34.87 8.80 16.90
C TYR A 147 35.41 8.36 15.53
N PHE A 148 35.68 7.07 15.29
CA PHE A 148 36.18 6.63 13.99
C PHE A 148 35.09 6.64 12.92
N MET A 149 33.84 6.33 13.26
CA MET A 149 32.70 6.53 12.35
C MET A 149 32.60 7.98 11.88
N GLU A 150 32.73 8.96 12.79
CA GLU A 150 32.76 10.39 12.45
C GLU A 150 33.88 10.75 11.45
N LYS A 151 35.04 10.08 11.50
CA LYS A 151 36.17 10.37 10.59
C LYS A 151 36.06 9.68 9.23
N ILE A 152 35.41 8.52 9.14
CA ILE A 152 35.28 7.77 7.88
C ILE A 152 34.03 8.13 7.06
N VAL A 153 33.07 8.85 7.67
CA VAL A 153 31.91 9.40 6.94
C VAL A 153 32.34 10.61 6.09
N VAL A 154 31.85 10.65 4.86
CA VAL A 154 31.73 11.85 4.03
C VAL A 154 30.27 12.26 4.09
N VAL A 155 29.97 13.52 4.43
CA VAL A 155 28.57 13.99 4.59
C VAL A 155 27.88 14.05 3.23
N ASP A 156 28.59 14.61 2.25
CA ASP A 156 28.24 14.63 0.84
C ASP A 156 29.54 14.80 0.04
N ALA A 157 29.72 14.02 -1.02
CA ALA A 157 30.95 14.02 -1.81
C ALA A 157 31.09 15.27 -2.70
N ASP A 158 29.98 15.91 -3.06
CA ASP A 158 29.97 17.09 -3.91
C ASP A 158 30.32 18.37 -3.11
N THR A 159 29.95 18.44 -1.81
CA THR A 159 30.23 19.58 -0.92
C THR A 159 31.38 19.39 0.09
N ASP A 160 31.61 18.19 0.64
CA ASP A 160 32.70 17.91 1.60
C ASP A 160 33.96 17.38 0.88
N GLN A 161 34.57 18.20 0.02
CA GLN A 161 35.85 17.86 -0.64
C GLN A 161 36.96 17.51 0.37
N ALA A 162 36.94 18.13 1.56
CA ALA A 162 37.87 17.82 2.64
C ALA A 162 37.63 16.41 3.22
N GLY A 163 36.38 15.95 3.27
CA GLY A 163 35.97 14.60 3.63
C GLY A 163 36.30 13.56 2.58
N VAL A 164 36.05 13.87 1.30
CA VAL A 164 36.47 13.01 0.19
C VAL A 164 37.99 12.80 0.23
N GLU A 165 38.78 13.86 0.39
CA GLU A 165 40.24 13.76 0.48
C GLU A 165 40.72 13.08 1.78
N ARG A 166 40.07 13.33 2.92
CA ARG A 166 40.31 12.60 4.20
C ARG A 166 40.11 11.10 4.01
N VAL A 167 38.97 10.70 3.46
CA VAL A 167 38.60 9.29 3.27
C VAL A 167 39.45 8.63 2.19
N ARG A 168 39.80 9.34 1.10
CA ARG A 168 40.78 8.90 0.10
C ARG A 168 42.14 8.63 0.72
N THR A 169 42.64 9.56 1.55
CA THR A 169 43.91 9.43 2.27
C THR A 169 43.89 8.24 3.23
N LEU A 170 42.78 8.02 3.95
CA LEU A 170 42.61 6.86 4.84
C LEU A 170 42.57 5.53 4.06
N LYS A 171 41.92 5.48 2.88
CA LYS A 171 41.93 4.31 1.98
C LYS A 171 43.35 4.00 1.46
N GLU A 172 44.15 5.03 1.17
CA GLU A 172 45.54 4.89 0.71
C GLU A 172 46.51 4.50 1.85
N ALA A 173 46.32 5.07 3.04
CA ALA A 173 47.01 4.68 4.26
C ALA A 173 46.75 3.21 4.60
N TRP A 174 45.49 2.77 4.56
CA TRP A 174 45.14 1.37 4.80
C TRP A 174 45.76 0.45 3.74
N LYS A 175 45.66 0.77 2.44
CA LYS A 175 46.31 -0.05 1.39
C LYS A 175 47.82 -0.21 1.62
N THR A 176 48.49 0.85 2.07
CA THR A 176 49.92 0.83 2.38
C THR A 176 50.22 0.00 3.64
N HIS A 177 49.41 0.15 4.69
CA HIS A 177 49.57 -0.62 5.92
C HIS A 177 49.22 -2.10 5.72
N ALA A 178 48.13 -2.42 5.03
CA ALA A 178 47.71 -3.76 4.64
C ALA A 178 48.78 -4.48 3.80
N ALA A 179 49.48 -3.78 2.90
CA ALA A 179 50.61 -4.36 2.17
C ALA A 179 51.80 -4.74 3.08
N GLN A 180 52.00 -4.04 4.20
CA GLN A 180 53.02 -4.37 5.19
C GLN A 180 52.54 -5.47 6.16
N TRP A 181 51.27 -5.42 6.56
CA TRP A 181 50.57 -6.41 7.40
C TRP A 181 50.49 -7.78 6.72
N ASN A 182 50.16 -7.81 5.42
CA ASN A 182 50.12 -9.02 4.60
C ASN A 182 51.51 -9.60 4.28
N ASN A 183 52.60 -8.90 4.59
CA ASN A 183 53.94 -9.51 4.61
C ASN A 183 54.26 -10.21 5.95
N GLY A 184 53.46 -9.97 7.00
CA GLY A 184 53.53 -10.67 8.29
C GLY A 184 52.49 -11.79 8.46
N ILE A 185 51.45 -11.80 7.63
CA ILE A 185 50.52 -12.92 7.49
C ILE A 185 51.02 -13.81 6.36
N GLU A 186 51.32 -15.09 6.65
CA GLU A 186 51.36 -16.10 5.58
C GLU A 186 49.95 -16.25 5.01
N VAL A 187 49.63 -15.44 3.99
CA VAL A 187 48.54 -15.75 3.08
C VAL A 187 48.95 -17.06 2.43
N VAL A 188 48.35 -18.17 2.89
CA VAL A 188 48.54 -19.49 2.29
C VAL A 188 48.00 -19.41 0.87
N ASN A 189 48.91 -19.09 -0.05
CA ASN A 189 48.59 -18.88 -1.45
C ASN A 189 47.91 -20.16 -1.97
N PRO A 190 46.66 -20.10 -2.49
CA PRO A 190 45.90 -21.29 -2.87
C PRO A 190 46.64 -22.21 -3.85
N GLN A 191 47.60 -21.67 -4.60
CA GLN A 191 48.43 -22.40 -5.57
C GLN A 191 49.52 -23.30 -4.93
N HIS A 192 49.82 -23.16 -3.62
CA HIS A 192 50.81 -24.00 -2.91
C HIS A 192 50.23 -25.28 -2.28
N VAL A 193 48.93 -25.56 -2.45
CA VAL A 193 48.28 -26.79 -1.94
C VAL A 193 48.82 -28.08 -2.58
N ASN A 194 49.55 -27.98 -3.70
CA ASN A 194 50.15 -29.11 -4.41
C ASN A 194 51.58 -29.51 -3.96
N GLY A 195 52.10 -28.91 -2.88
CA GLY A 195 53.39 -29.31 -2.29
C GLY A 195 53.26 -30.53 -1.34
N PRO A 196 54.29 -31.40 -1.20
CA PRO A 196 54.22 -32.54 -0.29
C PRO A 196 54.12 -32.05 1.17
N ARG A 197 53.01 -32.35 1.85
CA ARG A 197 52.72 -31.97 3.25
C ARG A 197 53.83 -32.43 4.23
N THR A 198 54.80 -31.59 4.53
CA THR A 198 55.72 -31.80 5.66
C THR A 198 55.06 -31.43 6.98
N SER A 199 54.32 -32.41 7.51
CA SER A 199 53.81 -32.54 8.87
C SER A 199 54.37 -31.59 9.95
N LYS A 200 53.53 -30.65 10.42
CA LYS A 200 53.43 -30.29 11.86
C LYS A 200 52.13 -29.55 12.28
N ALA A 201 51.06 -29.68 11.51
CA ALA A 201 49.70 -29.42 11.97
C ALA A 201 48.95 -30.75 12.15
N ILE A 202 47.94 -30.76 13.02
CA ILE A 202 47.21 -31.93 13.53
C ILE A 202 46.78 -32.89 12.40
N ALA A 203 46.95 -34.19 12.62
CA ALA A 203 46.72 -35.22 11.61
C ALA A 203 45.23 -35.39 11.25
N ALA A 204 44.77 -34.61 10.27
CA ALA A 204 43.58 -34.94 9.50
C ALA A 204 43.95 -36.00 8.43
N THR A 205 43.29 -37.15 8.49
CA THR A 205 43.44 -38.24 7.51
C THR A 205 43.00 -37.80 6.11
N PRO A 206 43.67 -38.25 5.03
CA PRO A 206 43.43 -37.75 3.67
C PRO A 206 42.15 -38.29 2.99
N ASP A 207 41.16 -38.71 3.79
CA ASP A 207 39.92 -39.38 3.35
C ASP A 207 38.65 -38.60 3.76
N GLU A 208 38.81 -37.45 4.43
CA GLU A 208 37.73 -36.50 4.69
C GLU A 208 37.71 -35.43 3.59
N SER A 209 36.97 -35.71 2.51
CA SER A 209 36.24 -34.64 1.83
C SER A 209 35.39 -33.90 2.86
N LEU A 210 35.29 -32.57 2.75
CA LEU A 210 34.30 -31.78 3.48
C LEU A 210 32.90 -31.99 2.87
N ASP A 211 32.48 -33.26 2.79
CA ASP A 211 31.13 -33.65 2.43
C ASP A 211 30.22 -33.29 3.61
N PHE A 212 29.63 -32.10 3.53
CA PHE A 212 28.51 -31.73 4.38
C PHE A 212 27.39 -32.75 4.15
N GLU A 213 27.18 -33.69 5.10
CA GLU A 213 26.06 -34.63 5.06
C GLU A 213 24.76 -33.83 4.89
N ASP A 214 23.99 -34.11 3.84
CA ASP A 214 22.69 -33.48 3.60
C ASP A 214 21.68 -33.95 4.67
N SER A 215 21.71 -33.25 5.80
CA SER A 215 20.93 -33.53 7.00
C SER A 215 19.44 -33.13 6.87
N ARG A 216 19.00 -32.73 5.68
CA ARG A 216 17.60 -32.32 5.43
C ARG A 216 16.64 -33.48 5.63
N ALA A 217 15.46 -33.16 6.17
CA ALA A 217 14.37 -34.11 6.21
C ALA A 217 13.94 -34.50 4.77
N SER A 218 13.55 -35.76 4.58
CA SER A 218 12.96 -36.21 3.31
C SER A 218 11.71 -35.40 2.95
N VAL A 219 11.32 -35.38 1.67
CA VAL A 219 10.13 -34.63 1.19
C VAL A 219 8.88 -34.91 2.03
N TRP A 220 8.63 -36.18 2.38
CA TRP A 220 7.54 -36.57 3.28
C TRP A 220 7.72 -36.09 4.73
N GLY A 221 8.96 -36.04 5.22
CA GLY A 221 9.30 -35.42 6.51
C GLY A 221 9.01 -33.91 6.52
N GLN A 222 9.44 -33.19 5.47
CA GLN A 222 9.16 -31.76 5.28
C GLN A 222 7.64 -31.51 5.26
N ILE A 223 6.90 -32.21 4.38
CA ILE A 223 5.43 -32.08 4.28
C ILE A 223 4.77 -32.36 5.63
N ARG A 224 5.16 -33.43 6.34
CA ARG A 224 4.59 -33.78 7.64
C ARG A 224 4.83 -32.69 8.70
N VAL A 225 6.04 -32.14 8.79
CA VAL A 225 6.37 -31.08 9.75
C VAL A 225 5.61 -29.80 9.41
N LEU A 226 5.61 -29.38 8.16
CA LEU A 226 4.92 -28.17 7.68
C LEU A 226 3.40 -28.28 7.84
N ALA A 227 2.80 -29.42 7.49
CA ALA A 227 1.36 -29.64 7.65
C ALA A 227 0.96 -29.67 9.14
N THR A 228 1.79 -30.26 10.00
CA THR A 228 1.58 -30.24 11.46
C THR A 228 1.68 -28.81 12.01
N ARG A 229 2.68 -28.02 11.56
CA ARG A 229 2.85 -26.62 11.93
C ARG A 229 1.63 -25.78 11.53
N ASN A 230 1.21 -25.91 10.27
CA ASN A 230 0.12 -25.11 9.70
C ASN A 230 -1.24 -25.50 10.32
N ALA A 231 -1.50 -26.80 10.53
CA ALA A 231 -2.69 -27.26 11.26
C ALA A 231 -2.71 -26.75 12.72
N LEU A 232 -1.58 -26.77 13.43
CA LEU A 232 -1.47 -26.21 14.78
C LEU A 232 -1.68 -24.68 14.79
N ARG A 233 -1.25 -23.96 13.75
CA ARG A 233 -1.52 -22.52 13.58
C ARG A 233 -3.03 -22.27 13.43
N LEU A 234 -3.68 -22.97 12.49
CA LEU A 234 -5.12 -22.84 12.22
C LEU A 234 -5.97 -23.18 13.47
N LEU A 235 -5.63 -24.26 14.18
CA LEU A 235 -6.34 -24.66 15.41
C LEU A 235 -6.10 -23.73 16.61
N ARG A 236 -5.00 -22.96 16.60
CA ARG A 236 -4.69 -21.97 17.64
C ARG A 236 -5.31 -20.61 17.36
N ASP A 237 -5.53 -20.25 16.10
CA ASP A 237 -6.29 -19.05 15.72
C ASP A 237 -7.80 -19.25 15.90
N LYS A 238 -8.20 -19.32 17.16
CA LYS A 238 -9.60 -19.44 17.57
C LYS A 238 -10.42 -18.22 17.16
N THR A 239 -9.80 -17.06 16.93
CA THR A 239 -10.52 -15.82 16.60
C THR A 239 -10.94 -15.85 15.15
N ALA A 240 -10.02 -16.10 14.22
CA ALA A 240 -10.34 -16.22 12.80
C ALA A 240 -11.34 -17.35 12.55
N LEU A 241 -11.11 -18.54 13.11
CA LEU A 241 -11.99 -19.70 12.94
C LEU A 241 -13.41 -19.44 13.47
N ARG A 242 -13.55 -18.80 14.64
CA ARG A 242 -14.87 -18.43 15.20
C ARG A 242 -15.56 -17.38 14.35
N LEU A 243 -14.85 -16.32 13.97
CA LEU A 243 -15.42 -15.22 13.20
C LEU A 243 -15.93 -15.72 11.84
N GLN A 244 -15.12 -16.50 11.12
CA GLN A 244 -15.50 -17.10 9.84
C GLN A 244 -16.71 -18.05 9.99
N SER A 245 -16.72 -18.91 11.01
CA SER A 245 -17.82 -19.86 11.24
C SER A 245 -19.13 -19.14 11.60
N VAL A 246 -19.06 -18.11 12.46
CA VAL A 246 -20.23 -17.31 12.87
C VAL A 246 -20.73 -16.45 11.71
N GLN A 247 -19.85 -15.80 10.96
CA GLN A 247 -20.20 -15.03 9.76
C GLN A 247 -20.91 -15.91 8.74
N THR A 248 -20.32 -17.06 8.38
CA THR A 248 -20.92 -18.01 7.42
C THR A 248 -22.31 -18.43 7.90
N LEU A 249 -22.47 -18.79 9.18
CA LEU A 249 -23.76 -19.19 9.73
C LEU A 249 -24.80 -18.04 9.69
N VAL A 250 -24.42 -16.81 10.07
CA VAL A 250 -25.33 -15.66 10.07
C VAL A 250 -25.78 -15.30 8.65
N THR A 251 -24.86 -15.25 7.68
CA THR A 251 -25.20 -15.02 6.26
C THR A 251 -26.08 -16.13 5.70
N THR A 252 -25.76 -17.38 6.02
CA THR A 252 -26.54 -18.57 5.63
C THR A 252 -27.97 -18.52 6.19
N LEU A 253 -28.14 -18.14 7.47
CA LEU A 253 -29.46 -17.98 8.09
C LEU A 253 -30.24 -16.82 7.47
N LEU A 254 -29.61 -15.67 7.23
CA LEU A 254 -30.24 -14.51 6.59
C LEU A 254 -30.79 -14.88 5.20
N VAL A 255 -29.98 -15.55 4.38
CA VAL A 255 -30.36 -15.99 3.03
C VAL A 255 -31.49 -17.04 3.09
N GLY A 256 -31.43 -17.97 4.05
CA GLY A 256 -32.50 -18.94 4.26
C GLY A 256 -33.82 -18.33 4.74
N ILE A 257 -33.77 -17.18 5.42
CA ILE A 257 -34.97 -16.39 5.78
C ILE A 257 -35.50 -15.62 4.57
N ILE A 258 -34.64 -15.06 3.72
CA ILE A 258 -35.04 -14.34 2.50
C ILE A 258 -35.75 -15.27 1.52
N PHE A 259 -35.20 -16.48 1.31
CA PHE A 259 -35.77 -17.49 0.43
C PHE A 259 -36.57 -18.56 1.18
N PHE A 260 -37.22 -18.21 2.31
CA PHE A 260 -37.85 -19.19 3.19
C PHE A 260 -39.00 -19.95 2.50
N GLN A 261 -38.88 -21.29 2.45
CA GLN A 261 -39.90 -22.23 1.96
C GLN A 261 -40.50 -21.84 0.59
N LEU A 262 -39.65 -21.84 -0.45
CA LEU A 262 -40.07 -21.51 -1.81
C LEU A 262 -41.10 -22.51 -2.38
N THR A 263 -42.06 -21.98 -3.12
CA THR A 263 -43.12 -22.72 -3.82
C THR A 263 -42.70 -23.16 -5.21
N LEU A 264 -43.31 -24.25 -5.71
CA LEU A 264 -43.09 -24.80 -7.07
C LEU A 264 -44.10 -24.23 -8.07
N ASP A 265 -44.04 -22.91 -8.26
CA ASP A 265 -44.81 -22.15 -9.24
C ASP A 265 -43.88 -21.38 -10.21
N GLN A 266 -44.47 -20.63 -11.15
CA GLN A 266 -43.71 -19.89 -12.17
C GLN A 266 -42.79 -18.81 -11.57
N GLN A 267 -43.18 -18.18 -10.45
CA GLN A 267 -42.32 -17.22 -9.74
C GLN A 267 -41.23 -17.95 -8.95
N GLY A 268 -41.58 -19.12 -8.39
CA GLY A 268 -40.67 -20.08 -7.77
C GLY A 268 -39.48 -20.45 -8.65
N VAL A 269 -39.67 -20.64 -9.97
CA VAL A 269 -38.57 -20.92 -10.91
C VAL A 269 -37.47 -19.85 -10.87
N ALA A 270 -37.85 -18.57 -10.83
CA ALA A 270 -36.92 -17.46 -10.70
C ALA A 270 -36.29 -17.40 -9.30
N ASN A 271 -37.09 -17.59 -8.25
CA ASN A 271 -36.64 -17.57 -6.86
C ASN A 271 -35.61 -18.67 -6.55
N PHE A 272 -35.86 -19.92 -6.99
CA PHE A 272 -34.91 -21.04 -6.86
C PHE A 272 -33.64 -20.79 -7.69
N SER A 273 -33.77 -20.23 -8.89
CA SER A 273 -32.61 -19.84 -9.71
C SER A 273 -31.73 -18.82 -9.01
N GLY A 274 -32.33 -17.77 -8.43
CA GLY A 274 -31.63 -16.77 -7.63
C GLY A 274 -30.98 -17.35 -6.37
N ALA A 275 -31.70 -18.22 -5.63
CA ALA A 275 -31.20 -18.88 -4.43
C ALA A 275 -29.97 -19.77 -4.73
N PHE A 276 -30.02 -20.61 -5.76
CA PHE A 276 -28.88 -21.46 -6.14
C PHE A 276 -27.68 -20.66 -6.64
N PHE A 277 -27.93 -19.60 -7.42
CA PHE A 277 -26.85 -18.73 -7.88
C PHE A 277 -26.22 -17.95 -6.72
N TYR A 278 -27.00 -17.51 -5.74
CA TYR A 278 -26.48 -16.89 -4.52
C TYR A 278 -25.63 -17.88 -3.70
N ILE A 279 -26.12 -19.11 -3.47
CA ILE A 279 -25.38 -20.17 -2.75
C ILE A 279 -24.01 -20.39 -3.40
N VAL A 280 -23.98 -20.48 -4.72
CA VAL A 280 -22.74 -20.64 -5.50
C VAL A 280 -21.86 -19.40 -5.40
N THR A 281 -22.45 -18.21 -5.47
CA THR A 281 -21.72 -16.94 -5.35
C THR A 281 -21.03 -16.80 -4.00
N GLU A 282 -21.75 -17.08 -2.90
CA GLU A 282 -21.17 -17.09 -1.55
C GLU A 282 -20.00 -18.08 -1.49
N GLN A 283 -20.18 -19.31 -1.98
CA GLN A 283 -19.11 -20.31 -1.94
C GLN A 283 -17.86 -19.91 -2.75
N VAL A 284 -18.02 -19.26 -3.91
CA VAL A 284 -16.87 -18.77 -4.68
C VAL A 284 -16.14 -17.64 -3.93
N TYR A 285 -16.85 -16.64 -3.41
CA TYR A 285 -16.23 -15.52 -2.69
C TYR A 285 -15.65 -15.96 -1.34
N GLY A 286 -16.39 -16.74 -0.55
CA GLY A 286 -16.00 -17.23 0.77
C GLY A 286 -14.83 -18.21 0.76
N ALA A 287 -14.61 -18.92 -0.34
CA ALA A 287 -13.42 -19.75 -0.56
C ALA A 287 -12.24 -18.94 -1.13
N SER A 288 -12.49 -18.11 -2.16
CA SER A 288 -11.42 -17.43 -2.91
C SER A 288 -10.78 -16.30 -2.10
N MET A 289 -11.57 -15.45 -1.44
CA MET A 289 -11.04 -14.24 -0.78
C MET A 289 -10.06 -14.52 0.37
N PRO A 290 -10.34 -15.47 1.30
CA PRO A 290 -9.36 -15.86 2.31
C PRO A 290 -8.11 -16.49 1.70
N ALA A 291 -8.26 -17.31 0.65
CA ALA A 291 -7.14 -17.93 -0.05
C ALA A 291 -6.23 -16.86 -0.68
N ILE A 292 -6.81 -15.86 -1.35
CA ILE A 292 -6.15 -14.71 -1.98
C ILE A 292 -5.23 -13.96 -1.00
N MET A 293 -5.68 -13.74 0.24
CA MET A 293 -4.89 -13.06 1.28
C MET A 293 -3.88 -13.97 1.99
N SER A 294 -4.10 -15.29 1.99
CA SER A 294 -3.33 -16.21 2.85
C SER A 294 -1.87 -16.40 2.42
N VAL A 295 -1.57 -16.44 1.12
CA VAL A 295 -0.21 -16.67 0.62
C VAL A 295 0.68 -15.43 0.80
N PRO A 296 0.27 -14.19 0.49
CA PRO A 296 1.12 -13.01 0.67
C PRO A 296 1.49 -12.76 2.14
N MET A 297 0.62 -13.14 3.08
CA MET A 297 0.91 -13.15 4.52
C MET A 297 1.98 -14.19 4.93
N GLU A 298 2.11 -15.30 4.20
CA GLU A 298 3.08 -16.37 4.48
C GLU A 298 4.43 -16.16 3.76
N LEU A 299 4.44 -15.47 2.61
CA LEU A 299 5.63 -15.30 1.76
C LEU A 299 6.90 -14.85 2.52
N PRO A 300 6.89 -13.87 3.44
CA PRO A 300 8.12 -13.45 4.13
C PRO A 300 8.77 -14.57 4.96
N ILE A 301 7.96 -15.46 5.54
CA ILE A 301 8.45 -16.62 6.28
C ILE A 301 8.94 -17.70 5.31
N VAL A 302 8.21 -17.91 4.20
CA VAL A 302 8.55 -18.90 3.18
C VAL A 302 9.88 -18.58 2.51
N TYR A 303 10.11 -17.33 2.10
CA TYR A 303 11.39 -16.92 1.49
C TYR A 303 12.56 -17.18 2.44
N ARG A 304 12.51 -16.66 3.67
CA ARG A 304 13.55 -16.88 4.68
C ARG A 304 13.84 -18.37 4.92
N GLU A 305 12.81 -19.20 5.08
CA GLU A 305 12.99 -20.64 5.32
C GLU A 305 13.46 -21.41 4.07
N TYR A 306 13.12 -20.92 2.88
CA TYR A 306 13.53 -21.50 1.59
C TYR A 306 14.97 -21.13 1.22
N ASP A 307 15.38 -19.89 1.43
CA ASP A 307 16.71 -19.38 1.08
C ASP A 307 17.80 -20.01 1.98
N ILE A 308 17.47 -20.35 3.23
CA ILE A 308 18.29 -21.16 4.15
C ILE A 308 18.25 -22.67 3.79
N GLY A 309 17.40 -23.07 2.84
CA GLY A 309 17.35 -24.43 2.30
C GLY A 309 16.59 -25.45 3.17
N LEU A 310 15.73 -25.02 4.10
CA LEU A 310 15.06 -25.91 5.06
C LEU A 310 14.03 -26.86 4.40
N TYR A 311 13.38 -26.43 3.33
CA TYR A 311 12.41 -27.24 2.57
C TYR A 311 12.21 -26.74 1.14
N SER A 312 11.62 -27.59 0.29
CA SER A 312 11.23 -27.21 -1.08
C SER A 312 9.87 -26.50 -1.13
N VAL A 313 9.68 -25.59 -2.09
CA VAL A 313 8.39 -24.90 -2.34
C VAL A 313 7.25 -25.90 -2.57
N ALA A 314 7.52 -27.02 -3.26
CA ALA A 314 6.56 -28.09 -3.46
C ALA A 314 6.11 -28.74 -2.14
N SER A 315 7.03 -28.96 -1.20
CA SER A 315 6.72 -29.47 0.15
C SER A 315 5.83 -28.51 0.93
N TRP A 316 6.07 -27.18 0.83
CA TRP A 316 5.23 -26.16 1.46
C TRP A 316 3.83 -26.12 0.85
N TYR A 317 3.71 -26.09 -0.49
CA TYR A 317 2.42 -26.05 -1.16
C TYR A 317 1.56 -27.29 -0.86
N ALA A 318 2.16 -28.49 -0.91
CA ALA A 318 1.49 -29.73 -0.55
C ALA A 318 1.04 -29.73 0.92
N ALA A 319 1.88 -29.25 1.84
CA ALA A 319 1.56 -29.14 3.26
C ALA A 319 0.43 -28.15 3.57
N LYS A 320 0.40 -27.00 2.87
CA LYS A 320 -0.64 -25.97 3.01
C LYS A 320 -2.00 -26.48 2.55
N ASN A 321 -2.07 -27.07 1.36
CA ASN A 321 -3.31 -27.69 0.88
C ASN A 321 -3.80 -28.79 1.84
N LEU A 322 -2.89 -29.70 2.25
CA LEU A 322 -3.25 -30.83 3.12
C LEU A 322 -3.81 -30.39 4.49
N CYS A 323 -3.33 -29.30 5.07
CA CYS A 323 -3.87 -28.80 6.35
C CYS A 323 -5.18 -28.01 6.21
N GLU A 324 -5.49 -27.46 5.03
CA GLU A 324 -6.70 -26.68 4.77
C GLU A 324 -7.86 -27.57 4.23
N LEU A 325 -7.60 -28.79 3.75
CA LEU A 325 -8.64 -29.75 3.31
C LEU A 325 -9.82 -29.95 4.30
N PRO A 326 -9.64 -30.07 5.62
CA PRO A 326 -10.77 -30.21 6.54
C PRO A 326 -11.70 -28.99 6.51
N GLN A 327 -11.15 -27.78 6.33
CA GLN A 327 -11.91 -26.54 6.24
C GLN A 327 -12.70 -26.47 4.92
N GLN A 328 -12.09 -26.92 3.82
CA GLN A 328 -12.74 -27.02 2.50
C GLN A 328 -13.92 -28.00 2.47
N VAL A 329 -14.00 -28.94 3.41
CA VAL A 329 -15.14 -29.86 3.58
C VAL A 329 -16.16 -29.33 4.59
N ILE A 330 -15.70 -28.79 5.73
CA ILE A 330 -16.59 -28.36 6.82
C ILE A 330 -17.37 -27.09 6.48
N LEU A 331 -16.76 -26.08 5.82
CA LEU A 331 -17.45 -24.82 5.54
C LEU A 331 -18.63 -24.97 4.56
N PRO A 332 -18.52 -25.71 3.43
CA PRO A 332 -19.67 -26.00 2.57
C PRO A 332 -20.79 -26.80 3.25
N ILE A 333 -20.50 -27.56 4.30
CA ILE A 333 -21.53 -28.27 5.09
C ILE A 333 -22.26 -27.29 6.01
N ILE A 334 -21.54 -26.35 6.63
CA ILE A 334 -22.13 -25.32 7.50
C ILE A 334 -23.04 -24.36 6.70
N SER A 335 -22.74 -24.08 5.43
CA SER A 335 -23.58 -23.25 4.57
C SER A 335 -24.74 -24.00 3.93
N LEU A 336 -24.53 -25.19 3.35
CA LEU A 336 -25.64 -25.89 2.67
C LEU A 336 -26.66 -26.47 3.63
N LEU A 337 -26.24 -27.03 4.77
CA LEU A 337 -27.15 -27.76 5.66
C LEU A 337 -28.33 -26.91 6.17
N PRO A 338 -28.17 -25.67 6.66
CA PRO A 338 -29.31 -24.84 7.05
C PRO A 338 -30.14 -24.38 5.84
N LEU A 339 -29.49 -24.01 4.72
CA LEU A 339 -30.19 -23.54 3.52
C LEU A 339 -31.05 -24.63 2.88
N TYR A 340 -30.61 -25.88 2.91
CA TYR A 340 -31.39 -27.01 2.40
C TYR A 340 -32.78 -27.12 3.04
N PHE A 341 -32.85 -26.92 4.36
CA PHE A 341 -34.12 -26.93 5.10
C PHE A 341 -34.85 -25.59 5.05
N LEU A 342 -34.16 -24.45 5.14
CA LEU A 342 -34.79 -23.14 5.16
C LEU A 342 -35.42 -22.77 3.81
N VAL A 343 -34.72 -23.00 2.71
CA VAL A 343 -35.18 -22.67 1.36
C VAL A 343 -36.29 -23.61 0.86
N GLY A 344 -36.40 -24.81 1.43
CA GLY A 344 -37.36 -25.83 0.98
C GLY A 344 -36.92 -26.57 -0.29
N ILE A 345 -35.61 -26.74 -0.49
CA ILE A 345 -35.03 -27.41 -1.67
C ILE A 345 -35.51 -28.87 -1.79
N GLY A 346 -35.86 -29.50 -0.67
CA GLY A 346 -36.52 -30.80 -0.64
C GLY A 346 -36.15 -31.63 0.58
N HIS A 347 -36.71 -32.83 0.68
CA HIS A 347 -36.45 -33.75 1.79
C HIS A 347 -35.68 -35.02 1.40
N ASP A 348 -35.26 -35.16 0.13
CA ASP A 348 -34.44 -36.29 -0.32
C ASP A 348 -32.98 -36.15 0.16
N PHE A 349 -32.46 -37.17 0.84
CA PHE A 349 -31.07 -37.21 1.27
C PHE A 349 -30.08 -37.38 0.10
N SER A 350 -30.48 -38.06 -0.98
CA SER A 350 -29.62 -38.26 -2.16
C SER A 350 -29.34 -36.94 -2.88
N MET A 351 -30.37 -36.09 -3.03
CA MET A 351 -30.24 -34.73 -3.56
C MET A 351 -29.29 -33.87 -2.70
N TYR A 352 -29.46 -33.86 -1.37
CA TYR A 352 -28.56 -33.14 -0.46
C TYR A 352 -27.09 -33.54 -0.66
N ILE A 353 -26.79 -34.85 -0.71
CA ILE A 353 -25.41 -35.34 -0.90
C ILE A 353 -24.84 -34.94 -2.27
N GLN A 354 -25.66 -34.93 -3.33
CA GLN A 354 -25.23 -34.49 -4.66
C GLN A 354 -24.92 -32.99 -4.68
N MET A 355 -25.78 -32.14 -4.11
CA MET A 355 -25.53 -30.70 -4.00
C MET A 355 -24.30 -30.42 -3.12
N GLN A 356 -24.16 -31.14 -2.00
CA GLN A 356 -23.03 -31.00 -1.10
C GLN A 356 -21.70 -31.34 -1.78
N LEU A 357 -21.65 -32.41 -2.58
CA LEU A 357 -20.47 -32.79 -3.34
C LEU A 357 -20.09 -31.73 -4.39
N VAL A 358 -21.07 -31.17 -5.10
CA VAL A 358 -20.85 -30.06 -6.04
C VAL A 358 -20.22 -28.86 -5.31
N LEU A 359 -20.75 -28.47 -4.15
CA LEU A 359 -20.22 -27.33 -3.40
C LEU A 359 -18.83 -27.59 -2.79
N ILE A 360 -18.51 -28.81 -2.33
CA ILE A 360 -17.16 -29.14 -1.83
C ILE A 360 -16.13 -29.07 -2.97
N LEU A 361 -16.45 -29.63 -4.15
CA LEU A 361 -15.56 -29.57 -5.32
C LEU A 361 -15.39 -28.14 -5.84
N LEU A 362 -16.47 -27.35 -5.86
CA LEU A 362 -16.45 -25.92 -6.18
C LEU A 362 -15.55 -25.16 -5.20
N HIS A 363 -15.75 -25.34 -3.90
CA HIS A 363 -14.99 -24.66 -2.84
C HIS A 363 -13.48 -24.97 -2.95
N SER A 364 -13.11 -26.23 -3.14
CA SER A 364 -11.71 -26.64 -3.33
C SER A 364 -11.09 -25.99 -4.59
N SER A 365 -11.84 -25.95 -5.70
CA SER A 365 -11.42 -25.28 -6.93
C SER A 365 -11.22 -23.77 -6.74
N CYS A 366 -12.08 -23.13 -5.93
CA CYS A 366 -12.00 -21.70 -5.62
C CYS A 366 -10.82 -21.36 -4.70
N VAL A 367 -10.45 -22.24 -3.75
CA VAL A 367 -9.21 -22.06 -2.96
C VAL A 367 -7.98 -22.13 -3.87
N ALA A 368 -7.93 -23.09 -4.80
CA ALA A 368 -6.83 -23.19 -5.76
C ALA A 368 -6.74 -21.97 -6.69
N PHE A 369 -7.89 -21.47 -7.16
CA PHE A 369 -7.99 -20.23 -7.94
C PHE A 369 -7.51 -19.01 -7.14
N GLY A 370 -7.89 -18.91 -5.86
CA GLY A 370 -7.46 -17.85 -4.97
C GLY A 370 -5.95 -17.82 -4.77
N TYR A 371 -5.32 -18.98 -4.54
CA TYR A 371 -3.85 -19.08 -4.47
C TYR A 371 -3.17 -18.65 -5.79
N CYS A 372 -3.77 -18.95 -6.95
CA CYS A 372 -3.24 -18.53 -8.24
C CYS A 372 -3.18 -17.00 -8.35
N ILE A 373 -4.22 -16.30 -7.90
CA ILE A 373 -4.25 -14.83 -7.82
C ILE A 373 -3.23 -14.32 -6.80
N SER A 374 -3.12 -14.96 -5.62
CA SER A 374 -2.11 -14.58 -4.61
C SER A 374 -0.68 -14.58 -5.11
N CYS A 375 -0.31 -15.54 -5.97
CA CYS A 375 1.05 -15.63 -6.51
C CYS A 375 1.42 -14.42 -7.38
N VAL A 376 0.43 -13.73 -7.95
CA VAL A 376 0.59 -12.47 -8.67
C VAL A 376 0.62 -11.28 -7.68
N CYS A 377 -0.29 -11.27 -6.70
CA CYS A 377 -0.46 -10.17 -5.76
C CYS A 377 0.38 -10.34 -4.48
N ARG A 378 1.64 -9.89 -4.50
CA ARG A 378 2.54 -9.95 -3.32
C ARG A 378 2.18 -9.01 -2.15
N ARG A 379 1.20 -8.12 -2.33
CA ARG A 379 0.75 -7.11 -1.34
C ARG A 379 -0.62 -7.47 -0.77
N ILE A 380 -0.70 -7.59 0.56
CA ILE A 380 -1.89 -8.05 1.30
C ILE A 380 -3.07 -7.06 1.15
N ASP A 381 -2.77 -5.77 1.00
CA ASP A 381 -3.73 -4.68 0.81
C ASP A 381 -4.28 -4.61 -0.62
N ILE A 382 -3.48 -4.96 -1.64
CA ILE A 382 -3.90 -4.98 -3.05
C ILE A 382 -4.66 -6.28 -3.41
N ALA A 383 -4.33 -7.39 -2.74
CA ALA A 383 -4.86 -8.71 -3.09
C ALA A 383 -6.40 -8.79 -3.10
N PRO A 384 -7.17 -8.22 -2.13
CA PRO A 384 -8.64 -8.22 -2.18
C PRO A 384 -9.21 -7.42 -3.35
N LEU A 385 -8.59 -6.28 -3.70
CA LEU A 385 -8.99 -5.46 -4.85
C LEU A 385 -8.79 -6.23 -6.16
N ALA A 386 -7.62 -6.83 -6.34
CA ALA A 386 -7.34 -7.69 -7.50
C ALA A 386 -8.30 -8.90 -7.56
N GLY A 387 -8.63 -9.50 -6.42
CA GLY A 387 -9.65 -10.54 -6.30
C GLY A 387 -11.02 -10.11 -6.82
N ASN A 388 -11.48 -8.91 -6.45
CA ASN A 388 -12.76 -8.38 -6.92
C ASN A 388 -12.75 -8.06 -8.43
N ILE A 389 -11.66 -7.46 -8.92
CA ILE A 389 -11.47 -7.15 -10.36
C ILE A 389 -11.54 -8.43 -11.21
N VAL A 390 -11.03 -9.56 -10.71
CA VAL A 390 -11.07 -10.84 -11.42
C VAL A 390 -12.41 -11.57 -11.23
N LEU A 391 -12.97 -11.60 -10.02
CA LEU A 391 -14.20 -12.37 -9.74
C LEU A 391 -15.48 -11.73 -10.28
N MET A 392 -15.59 -10.39 -10.33
CA MET A 392 -16.83 -9.75 -10.81
C MET A 392 -17.15 -10.05 -12.29
N PRO A 393 -16.21 -9.96 -13.25
CA PRO A 393 -16.47 -10.39 -14.63
C PRO A 393 -16.84 -11.88 -14.75
N LEU A 394 -16.25 -12.74 -13.92
CA LEU A 394 -16.57 -14.17 -13.89
C LEU A 394 -17.96 -14.45 -13.28
N LEU A 395 -18.40 -13.63 -12.33
CA LEU A 395 -19.75 -13.67 -11.76
C LEU A 395 -20.82 -13.31 -12.80
N LEU A 396 -20.61 -12.24 -13.56
CA LEU A 396 -21.53 -11.81 -14.63
C LEU A 396 -21.75 -12.91 -15.67
N LEU A 397 -20.67 -13.63 -16.05
CA LEU A 397 -20.71 -14.75 -16.99
C LEU A 397 -21.07 -16.10 -16.34
N GLY A 398 -21.57 -16.10 -15.10
CA GLY A 398 -21.98 -17.29 -14.36
C GLY A 398 -23.26 -17.97 -14.86
N GLY A 399 -23.91 -17.45 -15.90
CA GLY A 399 -25.07 -18.07 -16.56
C GLY A 399 -26.44 -17.78 -15.94
N LEU A 400 -26.54 -16.83 -15.00
CA LEU A 400 -27.83 -16.29 -14.53
C LEU A 400 -28.17 -14.93 -15.19
N PHE A 401 -27.20 -14.02 -15.28
CA PHE A 401 -27.41 -12.64 -15.75
C PHE A 401 -27.45 -12.50 -17.27
N ILE A 402 -26.70 -13.34 -17.98
CA ILE A 402 -26.58 -13.38 -19.44
C ILE A 402 -26.63 -14.86 -19.84
N ASP A 403 -27.42 -15.18 -20.88
CA ASP A 403 -27.45 -16.55 -21.42
C ASP A 403 -26.14 -16.85 -22.17
N PRO A 404 -25.57 -18.06 -22.06
CA PRO A 404 -24.43 -18.50 -22.86
C PRO A 404 -24.48 -18.18 -24.36
N SER A 405 -25.67 -18.25 -24.99
CA SER A 405 -25.85 -17.89 -26.41
C SER A 405 -25.49 -16.43 -26.67
N ASP A 406 -25.93 -15.55 -25.77
CA ASP A 406 -25.91 -14.10 -25.92
C ASP A 406 -24.54 -13.48 -25.57
N VAL A 407 -23.63 -14.27 -24.99
CA VAL A 407 -22.26 -13.82 -24.71
C VAL A 407 -21.51 -13.56 -26.02
N PRO A 408 -20.97 -12.33 -26.25
CA PRO A 408 -20.20 -12.02 -27.44
C PRO A 408 -19.05 -12.99 -27.66
N GLY A 409 -18.81 -13.42 -28.91
CA GLY A 409 -17.85 -14.50 -29.23
C GLY A 409 -16.44 -14.30 -28.65
N VAL A 410 -15.97 -13.05 -28.55
CA VAL A 410 -14.68 -12.67 -27.93
C VAL A 410 -14.58 -13.01 -26.43
N LEU A 411 -15.71 -13.07 -25.73
CA LEU A 411 -15.80 -13.40 -24.30
C LEU A 411 -16.39 -14.80 -24.04
N ARG A 412 -16.95 -15.46 -25.07
CA ARG A 412 -17.61 -16.77 -24.96
C ARG A 412 -16.70 -17.87 -24.38
N TRP A 413 -15.38 -17.79 -24.52
CA TRP A 413 -14.45 -18.74 -23.89
C TRP A 413 -14.34 -18.58 -22.35
N VAL A 414 -14.58 -17.38 -21.81
CA VAL A 414 -14.48 -17.09 -20.36
C VAL A 414 -15.54 -17.89 -19.57
N GLN A 415 -16.66 -18.22 -20.22
CA GLN A 415 -17.75 -19.00 -19.64
C GLN A 415 -17.32 -20.43 -19.22
N TYR A 416 -16.22 -20.95 -19.77
CA TYR A 416 -15.65 -22.26 -19.41
C TYR A 416 -14.60 -22.19 -18.30
N ILE A 417 -14.24 -20.97 -17.85
CA ILE A 417 -13.26 -20.74 -16.78
C ILE A 417 -13.95 -20.31 -15.49
N THR A 418 -15.10 -19.62 -15.59
CA THR A 418 -15.85 -19.15 -14.43
C THR A 418 -16.35 -20.31 -13.55
N PRO A 419 -15.97 -20.36 -12.25
CA PRO A 419 -16.48 -21.39 -11.33
C PRO A 419 -17.97 -21.22 -11.04
N PHE A 420 -18.51 -19.99 -11.20
CA PHE A 420 -19.91 -19.68 -10.95
C PHE A 420 -20.85 -20.49 -11.86
N ARG A 421 -20.52 -20.66 -13.16
CA ARG A 421 -21.33 -21.44 -14.10
C ARG A 421 -21.43 -22.91 -13.68
N TYR A 422 -20.30 -23.54 -13.35
CA TYR A 422 -20.27 -24.95 -12.98
C TYR A 422 -21.02 -25.24 -11.67
N GLY A 423 -20.89 -24.35 -10.68
CA GLY A 423 -21.69 -24.42 -9.46
C GLY A 423 -23.18 -24.27 -9.75
N TYR A 424 -23.57 -23.21 -10.46
CA TYR A 424 -24.98 -22.89 -10.72
C TYR A 424 -25.67 -23.98 -11.55
N TYR A 425 -25.08 -24.40 -12.66
CA TYR A 425 -25.63 -25.47 -13.50
C TYR A 425 -25.61 -26.84 -12.80
N GLY A 426 -24.64 -27.06 -11.90
CA GLY A 426 -24.60 -28.23 -11.03
C GLY A 426 -25.82 -28.31 -10.13
N LEU A 427 -26.10 -27.25 -9.37
CA LEU A 427 -27.28 -27.19 -8.47
C LEU A 427 -28.60 -27.26 -9.26
N MET A 428 -28.73 -26.47 -10.34
CA MET A 428 -29.92 -26.48 -11.20
C MET A 428 -30.24 -27.88 -11.72
N ARG A 429 -29.24 -28.61 -12.25
CA ARG A 429 -29.43 -29.99 -12.75
C ARG A 429 -29.77 -30.99 -11.65
N VAL A 430 -29.21 -30.83 -10.45
CA VAL A 430 -29.46 -31.76 -9.33
C VAL A 430 -30.89 -31.60 -8.79
N PHE A 431 -31.42 -30.38 -8.75
CA PHE A 431 -32.78 -30.10 -8.31
C PHE A 431 -33.83 -30.35 -9.41
N TRP A 432 -33.78 -29.60 -10.51
CA TRP A 432 -34.88 -29.57 -11.50
C TRP A 432 -35.11 -30.88 -12.26
N ARG A 433 -34.13 -31.80 -12.28
CA ARG A 433 -34.34 -33.17 -12.81
C ARG A 433 -35.30 -34.04 -11.99
N ARG A 434 -35.66 -33.59 -10.78
CA ARG A 434 -36.55 -34.30 -9.83
C ARG A 434 -37.91 -33.61 -9.68
N VAL A 435 -38.19 -32.57 -10.47
CA VAL A 435 -39.45 -31.80 -10.42
C VAL A 435 -40.29 -32.17 -11.64
N ASP A 436 -41.27 -33.04 -11.40
CA ASP A 436 -42.12 -33.59 -12.47
C ASP A 436 -43.22 -32.60 -12.94
N GLU A 437 -43.72 -31.75 -12.04
CA GLU A 437 -44.83 -30.81 -12.30
C GLU A 437 -44.57 -29.46 -11.60
N ILE A 438 -44.92 -28.35 -12.28
CA ILE A 438 -44.82 -26.97 -11.79
C ILE A 438 -46.18 -26.29 -11.97
N SER A 439 -46.65 -25.57 -10.94
CA SER A 439 -47.94 -24.88 -11.03
C SER A 439 -47.93 -23.74 -12.06
N CYS A 440 -49.02 -23.62 -12.82
CA CYS A 440 -49.32 -22.51 -13.73
C CYS A 440 -50.45 -21.60 -13.21
N THR A 441 -50.88 -21.74 -11.94
CA THR A 441 -52.06 -21.04 -11.38
C THR A 441 -51.95 -19.52 -11.38
N ASP A 442 -50.74 -18.98 -11.35
CA ASP A 442 -50.47 -17.57 -11.09
C ASP A 442 -50.25 -16.77 -12.40
N VAL A 443 -50.40 -17.46 -13.54
CA VAL A 443 -50.33 -16.87 -14.88
C VAL A 443 -51.70 -16.27 -15.25
N ALA A 444 -51.71 -15.02 -15.73
CA ALA A 444 -52.94 -14.35 -16.13
C ALA A 444 -53.72 -15.15 -17.19
N ALA A 445 -55.04 -15.23 -17.04
CA ALA A 445 -55.91 -16.04 -17.89
C ALA A 445 -55.77 -15.67 -19.38
N GLY A 446 -55.13 -16.55 -20.16
CA GLY A 446 -54.84 -16.36 -21.58
C GLY A 446 -53.36 -16.21 -21.94
N ALA A 447 -52.45 -16.08 -20.97
CA ALA A 447 -51.01 -16.12 -21.22
C ALA A 447 -50.46 -17.56 -21.20
N SER A 448 -49.45 -17.84 -22.02
CA SER A 448 -48.78 -19.14 -22.12
C SER A 448 -47.93 -19.42 -20.88
N CYS A 449 -48.08 -20.60 -20.27
CA CYS A 449 -47.24 -21.00 -19.14
C CYS A 449 -45.78 -21.28 -19.61
N PRO A 450 -44.76 -20.59 -19.07
CA PRO A 450 -43.38 -20.70 -19.58
C PRO A 450 -42.71 -22.07 -19.40
N ALA A 451 -42.97 -22.77 -18.29
CA ALA A 451 -42.49 -24.13 -18.06
C ALA A 451 -43.44 -24.90 -17.14
N THR A 452 -43.79 -26.12 -17.52
CA THR A 452 -44.68 -27.04 -16.79
C THR A 452 -43.92 -28.15 -16.07
N THR A 453 -42.68 -28.44 -16.50
CA THR A 453 -41.80 -29.45 -15.89
C THR A 453 -40.41 -28.87 -15.57
N GLY A 454 -39.69 -29.48 -14.62
CA GLY A 454 -38.30 -29.09 -14.34
C GLY A 454 -37.33 -29.37 -15.50
N LEU A 455 -37.68 -30.28 -16.43
CA LEU A 455 -36.91 -30.50 -17.64
C LEU A 455 -37.04 -29.32 -18.62
N GLU A 456 -38.23 -28.72 -18.73
CA GLU A 456 -38.49 -27.50 -19.51
C GLU A 456 -37.78 -26.28 -18.90
N VAL A 457 -37.77 -26.14 -17.56
CA VAL A 457 -36.98 -25.09 -16.88
C VAL A 457 -35.51 -25.18 -17.24
N LEU A 458 -34.95 -26.39 -17.31
CA LEU A 458 -33.55 -26.61 -17.68
C LEU A 458 -33.30 -26.32 -19.17
N ALA A 459 -34.24 -26.69 -20.06
CA ALA A 459 -34.15 -26.38 -21.49
C ALA A 459 -34.21 -24.87 -21.76
N ASN A 460 -35.15 -24.15 -21.15
CA ASN A 460 -35.34 -22.70 -21.25
C ASN A 460 -34.18 -21.86 -20.67
N LYS A 461 -33.18 -22.50 -20.04
CA LYS A 461 -31.96 -21.88 -19.48
C LYS A 461 -30.68 -22.32 -20.19
N GLY A 462 -30.78 -23.00 -21.34
CA GLY A 462 -29.63 -23.59 -22.04
C GLY A 462 -28.96 -24.76 -21.30
N ILE A 463 -29.55 -25.27 -20.21
CA ILE A 463 -28.97 -26.29 -19.33
C ILE A 463 -29.39 -27.69 -19.81
N SER A 464 -28.97 -28.08 -21.02
CA SER A 464 -29.47 -29.31 -21.67
C SER A 464 -29.34 -30.58 -20.81
N ASN A 465 -30.34 -31.46 -20.95
CA ASN A 465 -30.36 -32.79 -20.35
C ASN A 465 -29.95 -33.85 -21.36
N ARG A 466 -28.63 -34.03 -21.52
CA ARG A 466 -27.99 -35.09 -22.35
C ARG A 466 -28.56 -35.14 -23.78
N ALA A 467 -28.17 -34.18 -24.60
CA ALA A 467 -28.55 -34.16 -26.01
C ALA A 467 -28.27 -35.50 -26.72
N PHE A 468 -29.17 -35.87 -27.63
CA PHE A 468 -29.10 -37.00 -28.55
C PHE A 468 -29.29 -38.42 -27.98
N TYR A 469 -28.50 -38.87 -26.99
CA TYR A 469 -28.34 -40.32 -26.75
C TYR A 469 -29.41 -41.00 -25.86
N ASP A 470 -30.01 -40.29 -24.90
CA ASP A 470 -30.94 -40.92 -23.94
C ASP A 470 -32.38 -41.11 -24.48
N ALA A 471 -32.69 -40.57 -25.67
CA ALA A 471 -34.06 -40.50 -26.22
C ALA A 471 -34.39 -41.51 -27.35
N GLY A 472 -33.41 -42.28 -27.84
CA GLY A 472 -33.66 -43.41 -28.75
C GLY A 472 -34.11 -43.05 -30.18
N HIS A 473 -33.84 -41.84 -30.66
CA HIS A 473 -34.12 -41.44 -32.05
C HIS A 473 -33.00 -41.88 -33.01
N ALA A 474 -33.36 -42.61 -34.06
CA ALA A 474 -32.48 -42.91 -35.19
C ALA A 474 -32.56 -41.80 -36.24
N TRP A 475 -31.45 -41.50 -36.92
CA TRP A 475 -31.39 -40.48 -37.98
C TRP A 475 -32.35 -40.81 -39.14
N THR A 476 -33.21 -39.86 -39.52
CA THR A 476 -34.05 -39.93 -40.73
C THR A 476 -33.56 -38.94 -41.79
N LYS A 477 -34.08 -39.06 -43.00
CA LYS A 477 -33.68 -38.21 -44.13
C LYS A 477 -34.07 -36.75 -43.91
N GLU A 478 -35.28 -36.48 -43.39
CA GLU A 478 -35.75 -35.12 -43.09
C GLU A 478 -34.91 -34.43 -42.01
N LEU A 479 -34.38 -35.20 -41.05
CA LEU A 479 -33.44 -34.71 -40.01
C LEU A 479 -32.03 -34.41 -40.56
N CYS A 480 -31.73 -34.81 -41.80
CA CYS A 480 -30.43 -34.57 -42.46
C CYS A 480 -30.52 -33.47 -43.55
N GLU A 481 -31.72 -33.00 -43.87
CA GLU A 481 -31.99 -31.97 -44.89
C GLU A 481 -32.51 -30.65 -44.26
N ALA A 482 -32.56 -30.57 -42.92
CA ALA A 482 -33.12 -29.46 -42.14
C ALA A 482 -32.05 -28.45 -41.66
N ASP A 483 -31.22 -28.00 -42.59
CA ASP A 483 -30.35 -26.83 -42.42
C ASP A 483 -31.21 -25.55 -42.39
N SER A 484 -31.22 -24.86 -41.25
CA SER A 484 -32.17 -23.79 -40.94
C SER A 484 -31.66 -22.38 -41.29
N ASP A 485 -30.35 -22.16 -41.33
CA ASP A 485 -29.74 -20.83 -41.58
C ASP A 485 -28.73 -20.79 -42.74
N ARG A 486 -28.27 -21.96 -43.22
CA ARG A 486 -27.34 -22.15 -44.35
C ARG A 486 -25.94 -21.60 -44.14
N ASP A 487 -25.47 -21.57 -42.90
CA ASP A 487 -24.12 -21.08 -42.55
C ASP A 487 -23.00 -22.13 -42.71
N GLY A 488 -23.35 -23.42 -42.62
CA GLY A 488 -22.46 -24.57 -42.83
C GLY A 488 -21.30 -24.71 -41.83
N GLN A 489 -21.47 -24.23 -40.58
CA GLN A 489 -20.41 -24.26 -39.56
C GLN A 489 -20.83 -24.89 -38.22
N THR A 490 -19.99 -25.81 -37.73
CA THR A 490 -20.16 -26.45 -36.42
C THR A 490 -19.90 -25.48 -35.26
N ASN A 491 -20.94 -24.82 -34.76
CA ASN A 491 -20.91 -24.02 -33.53
C ASN A 491 -21.35 -24.80 -32.26
N GLY A 492 -22.00 -25.96 -32.45
CA GLY A 492 -22.44 -26.85 -31.37
C GLY A 492 -23.84 -26.57 -30.79
N GLU A 493 -24.62 -25.67 -31.40
CA GLU A 493 -25.98 -25.32 -30.95
C GLU A 493 -27.11 -25.84 -31.88
N GLU A 494 -26.77 -26.45 -33.02
CA GLU A 494 -27.71 -26.99 -34.02
C GLU A 494 -27.84 -28.54 -33.96
N LEU A 495 -29.00 -29.08 -34.35
CA LEU A 495 -29.27 -30.52 -34.42
C LEU A 495 -28.79 -31.15 -35.75
N GLY A 496 -27.46 -31.22 -35.90
CA GLY A 496 -26.78 -32.01 -36.93
C GLY A 496 -25.99 -31.17 -37.92
N ASP A 497 -24.65 -31.29 -37.88
CA ASP A 497 -23.76 -30.75 -38.92
C ASP A 497 -22.34 -31.39 -38.82
N PRO A 498 -21.47 -31.33 -39.86
CA PRO A 498 -21.70 -32.00 -41.13
C PRO A 498 -20.69 -33.15 -41.38
N CYS A 499 -21.20 -34.24 -41.93
CA CYS A 499 -20.43 -35.22 -42.71
C CYS A 499 -21.27 -35.72 -43.90
N CYS A 500 -21.93 -34.78 -44.60
CA CYS A 500 -22.76 -35.06 -45.76
C CYS A 500 -22.71 -33.90 -46.79
N GLU A 501 -21.58 -33.75 -47.48
CA GLU A 501 -21.62 -33.22 -48.85
C GLU A 501 -21.51 -34.38 -49.84
N TRP A 502 -22.59 -34.57 -50.61
CA TRP A 502 -22.60 -35.32 -51.85
C TRP A 502 -22.39 -34.32 -53.00
N THR A 503 -21.16 -34.17 -53.49
CA THR A 503 -20.87 -33.31 -54.64
C THR A 503 -20.52 -34.11 -55.90
N VAL A 504 -20.97 -33.56 -57.03
CA VAL A 504 -21.77 -34.32 -58.00
C VAL A 504 -20.94 -34.70 -59.22
N GLU A 505 -20.00 -35.62 -59.03
CA GLU A 505 -18.84 -35.80 -59.92
C GLU A 505 -17.91 -34.57 -59.87
N SER A 506 -16.74 -34.69 -59.20
CA SER A 506 -15.60 -33.74 -59.20
C SER A 506 -15.80 -32.37 -58.51
N ALA A 507 -14.77 -31.58 -58.14
CA ALA A 507 -13.43 -31.86 -57.60
C ALA A 507 -12.70 -30.54 -57.20
N LYS A 508 -12.04 -30.53 -56.02
CA LYS A 508 -10.98 -29.60 -55.55
C LYS A 508 -11.35 -28.13 -55.21
N ASP A 509 -10.78 -27.69 -54.07
CA ASP A 509 -10.74 -26.37 -53.40
C ASP A 509 -10.45 -25.13 -54.31
N PRO A 510 -10.47 -23.84 -53.83
CA PRO A 510 -10.62 -23.32 -52.44
C PRO A 510 -11.39 -21.95 -52.28
N LEU A 511 -11.27 -21.34 -51.07
CA LEU A 511 -11.08 -19.89 -50.75
C LEU A 511 -12.14 -19.15 -49.90
N TRP A 512 -11.65 -18.55 -48.81
CA TRP A 512 -12.27 -17.54 -47.94
C TRP A 512 -11.97 -16.11 -48.43
N THR A 513 -12.84 -15.13 -48.14
CA THR A 513 -12.53 -13.69 -48.17
C THR A 513 -13.22 -12.91 -47.04
N SER A 514 -12.53 -11.90 -46.50
CA SER A 514 -12.86 -11.10 -45.30
C SER A 514 -13.51 -9.74 -45.58
N GLY A 515 -14.26 -9.16 -44.63
CA GLY A 515 -14.75 -7.76 -44.71
C GLY A 515 -15.38 -7.17 -43.42
N VAL A 516 -15.16 -5.87 -43.18
CA VAL A 516 -15.56 -5.05 -41.98
C VAL A 516 -16.64 -4.00 -42.37
N SER A 517 -17.37 -3.26 -41.51
CA SER A 517 -17.32 -2.97 -40.05
C SER A 517 -18.66 -2.46 -39.46
N ASN A 518 -18.72 -2.34 -38.12
CA ASN A 518 -19.65 -1.48 -37.34
C ASN A 518 -19.67 0.00 -37.82
N PRO A 519 -20.73 0.82 -37.56
CA PRO A 519 -20.94 1.51 -36.25
C PRO A 519 -22.37 1.97 -35.81
N GLY A 520 -22.52 2.37 -34.53
CA GLY A 520 -23.56 3.28 -33.96
C GLY A 520 -24.87 2.63 -33.44
N ASP A 521 -25.53 3.08 -32.36
CA ASP A 521 -25.19 4.14 -31.37
C ASP A 521 -25.96 3.96 -30.03
N ASP A 522 -25.39 4.54 -28.96
CA ASP A 522 -25.93 5.02 -27.67
C ASP A 522 -27.18 4.43 -26.96
N ALA A 523 -26.98 4.06 -25.68
CA ALA A 523 -27.78 4.57 -24.56
C ALA A 523 -27.01 4.51 -23.21
N THR A 524 -27.06 5.59 -22.44
CA THR A 524 -26.25 5.85 -21.22
C THR A 524 -27.04 5.57 -19.92
N ILE A 525 -26.33 5.62 -18.78
CA ILE A 525 -26.82 5.79 -17.38
C ILE A 525 -27.07 4.49 -16.59
N LEU A 526 -26.09 4.12 -15.75
CA LEU A 526 -26.34 3.86 -14.32
C LEU A 526 -25.05 4.03 -13.47
N ALA A 527 -24.71 5.29 -13.15
CA ALA A 527 -23.61 5.60 -12.24
C ALA A 527 -23.92 6.89 -11.48
N LEU A 528 -24.73 6.80 -10.41
CA LEU A 528 -25.05 7.95 -9.57
C LEU A 528 -25.34 7.52 -8.12
N GLN A 529 -24.27 7.33 -7.32
CA GLN A 529 -24.27 7.36 -5.85
C GLN A 529 -22.83 7.21 -5.30
N LEU A 530 -21.97 8.21 -5.56
CA LEU A 530 -20.66 8.38 -4.90
C LEU A 530 -20.27 9.87 -5.01
N LEU A 531 -20.89 10.70 -4.19
CA LEU A 531 -20.49 12.09 -3.95
C LEU A 531 -20.72 12.39 -2.47
N SER A 532 -19.64 12.59 -1.72
CA SER A 532 -19.66 13.22 -0.41
C SER A 532 -18.59 14.29 -0.37
N SER A 533 -18.92 15.46 0.18
CA SER A 533 -18.00 16.56 0.42
C SER A 533 -16.79 16.13 1.25
N ALA A 534 -15.65 16.78 1.04
CA ALA A 534 -14.48 16.63 1.90
C ALA A 534 -14.81 17.24 3.27
N ASN A 535 -15.16 16.40 4.25
CA ASN A 535 -15.64 16.79 5.57
C ASN A 535 -14.57 16.60 6.66
N GLY A 536 -13.31 16.39 6.29
CA GLY A 536 -12.25 16.10 7.25
C GLY A 536 -11.44 17.31 7.74
N CYS A 537 -10.81 18.09 6.85
CA CYS A 537 -9.60 18.86 7.19
C CYS A 537 -9.68 19.67 8.50
N SER A 538 -8.56 19.74 9.21
CA SER A 538 -8.44 20.53 10.44
C SER A 538 -7.06 21.15 10.55
N ASP A 539 -7.01 22.41 10.95
CA ASP A 539 -5.80 23.21 11.19
C ASP A 539 -5.90 23.88 12.56
N PHE A 540 -4.79 24.00 13.28
CA PHE A 540 -4.75 24.63 14.60
C PHE A 540 -3.40 25.24 14.93
N LEU A 541 -3.41 26.29 15.76
CA LEU A 541 -2.28 26.85 16.47
C LEU A 541 -2.24 26.27 17.89
N LEU A 542 -1.11 25.68 18.28
CA LEU A 542 -0.95 25.03 19.58
C LEU A 542 -0.97 26.07 20.71
N SER A 543 -1.83 25.86 21.71
CA SER A 543 -1.94 26.74 22.88
C SER A 543 -0.68 26.62 23.75
N ALA A 544 0.16 27.65 23.74
CA ALA A 544 1.48 27.60 24.35
C ALA A 544 1.44 27.38 25.87
N GLY A 545 1.93 26.23 26.32
CA GLY A 545 2.24 25.96 27.73
C GLY A 545 3.46 26.75 28.22
N GLY A 546 3.25 28.03 28.54
CA GLY A 546 4.10 28.87 29.39
C GLY A 546 5.53 29.19 28.91
N SER A 547 5.98 28.69 27.75
CA SER A 547 7.32 28.90 27.21
C SER A 547 7.29 29.81 25.99
N SER A 548 8.06 30.90 26.02
CA SER A 548 7.99 31.98 25.02
C SER A 548 8.76 31.70 23.72
N GLN A 549 9.39 30.53 23.58
CA GLN A 549 10.36 30.24 22.52
C GLN A 549 9.81 29.45 21.33
N SER A 550 8.62 28.85 21.44
CA SER A 550 7.98 28.07 20.37
C SER A 550 6.61 28.63 19.99
N VAL A 551 6.30 28.65 18.69
CA VAL A 551 4.96 28.91 18.14
C VAL A 551 4.73 27.85 17.08
N ILE A 552 3.80 26.93 17.33
CA ILE A 552 3.59 25.72 16.53
C ILE A 552 2.16 25.71 15.98
N SER A 553 1.99 25.46 14.69
CA SER A 553 0.69 25.05 14.12
C SER A 553 0.73 23.62 13.61
N GLY A 554 -0.43 22.98 13.48
CA GLY A 554 -0.59 21.64 12.93
C GLY A 554 -1.81 21.55 12.02
N ARG A 555 -1.71 20.85 10.89
CA ARG A 555 -2.81 20.62 9.95
C ARG A 555 -2.89 19.17 9.48
N SER A 556 -4.11 18.78 9.14
CA SER A 556 -4.50 17.51 8.52
C SER A 556 -5.17 17.80 7.18
N MET A 557 -4.71 17.14 6.12
CA MET A 557 -5.32 17.16 4.80
C MET A 557 -6.13 15.89 4.61
N ASP A 558 -7.45 16.01 4.61
CA ASP A 558 -8.40 14.92 4.40
C ASP A 558 -9.05 15.06 3.01
N PHE A 559 -9.00 14.01 2.20
CA PHE A 559 -9.55 14.02 0.85
C PHE A 559 -9.84 12.60 0.34
N GLU A 560 -10.77 12.43 -0.59
CA GLU A 560 -11.18 11.12 -1.11
C GLU A 560 -10.27 10.59 -2.24
N ALA A 561 -9.71 11.47 -3.07
CA ALA A 561 -8.83 11.12 -4.20
C ALA A 561 -7.39 11.66 -3.98
N ASP A 562 -6.35 10.93 -4.39
CA ASP A 562 -4.95 11.36 -4.23
C ASP A 562 -4.73 12.74 -4.88
N LEU A 563 -4.26 13.70 -4.08
CA LEU A 563 -4.03 15.08 -4.51
C LEU A 563 -2.73 15.26 -5.31
N ASP A 564 -1.92 14.20 -5.45
CA ASP A 564 -0.55 14.23 -5.98
C ASP A 564 0.27 15.37 -5.35
N THR A 565 0.24 15.43 -4.01
CA THR A 565 0.85 16.54 -3.27
C THR A 565 2.38 16.46 -3.36
N ALA A 566 3.00 17.56 -3.77
CA ALA A 566 4.45 17.76 -3.74
C ALA A 566 4.81 18.88 -2.75
N LEU A 567 5.89 18.70 -1.99
CA LEU A 567 6.50 19.74 -1.17
C LEU A 567 7.56 20.45 -2.02
N GLU A 568 7.38 21.73 -2.31
CA GLU A 568 8.20 22.50 -3.25
C GLU A 568 8.76 23.78 -2.60
N VAL A 569 10.02 24.06 -2.86
CA VAL A 569 10.68 25.33 -2.51
C VAL A 569 10.37 26.36 -3.60
N ILE A 570 9.85 27.52 -3.22
CA ILE A 570 9.59 28.67 -4.08
C ILE A 570 10.56 29.81 -3.68
N PRO A 571 11.62 30.07 -4.46
CA PRO A 571 12.55 31.18 -4.24
C PRO A 571 11.87 32.55 -4.44
N ARG A 572 12.49 33.62 -3.94
CA ARG A 572 12.05 35.00 -4.19
C ARG A 572 12.11 35.34 -5.68
N ASN A 573 11.26 36.28 -6.11
CA ASN A 573 11.12 36.73 -7.49
C ASN A 573 10.65 35.64 -8.48
N THR A 574 10.12 34.52 -7.97
CA THR A 574 9.33 33.58 -8.78
C THR A 574 8.10 34.31 -9.31
N HIS A 575 7.87 34.21 -10.62
CA HIS A 575 6.70 34.78 -11.27
C HIS A 575 5.48 33.89 -11.09
N PHE A 576 4.35 34.51 -10.75
CA PHE A 576 3.04 33.91 -10.67
C PHE A 576 2.09 34.61 -11.65
N GLN A 577 1.21 33.84 -12.28
CA GLN A 577 0.11 34.35 -13.10
C GLN A 577 -1.21 33.79 -12.55
N GLU A 578 -2.25 34.60 -12.55
CA GLU A 578 -3.56 34.21 -12.02
C GLU A 578 -4.47 33.59 -13.09
N LEU A 579 -5.31 32.64 -12.69
CA LEU A 579 -6.23 31.94 -13.58
C LEU A 579 -7.51 32.74 -13.87
N PRO A 580 -8.29 32.37 -14.92
CA PRO A 580 -9.61 32.91 -15.18
C PRO A 580 -10.56 32.73 -14.00
N VAL A 581 -11.54 33.63 -13.87
CA VAL A 581 -12.43 33.75 -12.70
C VAL A 581 -13.89 33.50 -13.11
N SER A 582 -14.67 32.88 -12.23
CA SER A 582 -16.12 32.74 -12.44
C SER A 582 -16.79 34.13 -12.49
N GLY A 583 -17.51 34.44 -13.57
CA GLY A 583 -18.22 35.71 -13.71
C GLY A 583 -17.37 36.94 -14.08
N CYS A 584 -16.13 36.76 -14.54
CA CYS A 584 -15.31 37.85 -15.11
C CYS A 584 -14.45 37.35 -16.27
N PRO A 585 -15.04 37.08 -17.46
CA PRO A 585 -14.30 36.62 -18.64
C PRO A 585 -13.44 37.71 -19.31
N ASP A 586 -13.64 38.98 -18.97
CA ASP A 586 -12.88 40.13 -19.47
C ASP A 586 -11.91 40.71 -18.41
N CYS A 587 -11.66 39.98 -17.32
CA CYS A 587 -10.75 40.42 -16.26
C CYS A 587 -9.30 40.50 -16.79
N PRO A 588 -8.55 41.61 -16.56
CA PRO A 588 -7.20 41.75 -17.09
C PRO A 588 -6.26 40.66 -16.54
N ASP A 589 -5.28 40.27 -17.37
CA ASP A 589 -4.16 39.43 -16.94
C ASP A 589 -3.47 40.08 -15.74
N PHE A 590 -3.28 39.31 -14.66
CA PHE A 590 -2.53 39.74 -13.49
C PHE A 590 -1.36 38.79 -13.25
N GLU A 591 -0.16 39.35 -13.30
CA GLU A 591 1.08 38.70 -12.91
C GLU A 591 1.70 39.41 -11.71
N TRP A 592 2.38 38.64 -10.86
CA TRP A 592 3.09 39.16 -9.70
C TRP A 592 4.34 38.33 -9.40
N GLN A 593 5.27 38.91 -8.65
CA GLN A 593 6.48 38.23 -8.16
C GLN A 593 6.41 38.13 -6.63
N ASN A 594 6.78 37.00 -6.06
CA ASN A 594 6.90 36.88 -4.61
C ASN A 594 8.13 37.64 -4.08
N LYS A 595 7.94 38.34 -2.97
CA LYS A 595 8.99 39.08 -2.24
C LYS A 595 9.69 38.20 -1.21
N LEU A 596 8.96 37.22 -0.68
CA LEU A 596 9.41 36.24 0.30
C LEU A 596 9.45 34.84 -0.33
N GLY A 597 10.49 34.09 -0.03
CA GLY A 597 10.60 32.68 -0.34
C GLY A 597 9.76 31.82 0.61
N PHE A 598 9.23 30.70 0.11
CA PHE A 598 8.40 29.79 0.91
C PHE A 598 8.51 28.34 0.48
N VAL A 599 8.18 27.42 1.40
CA VAL A 599 7.94 26.01 1.07
C VAL A 599 6.43 25.78 1.00
N ALA A 600 5.95 25.25 -0.12
CA ALA A 600 4.53 24.98 -0.36
C ALA A 600 4.25 23.48 -0.48
N ALA A 601 3.09 23.05 0.02
CA ALA A 601 2.48 21.79 -0.40
C ALA A 601 1.61 22.07 -1.63
N ASN A 602 2.20 21.97 -2.81
CA ASN A 602 1.50 22.14 -4.08
C ASN A 602 0.74 20.84 -4.43
N VAL A 603 -0.40 20.97 -5.10
CA VAL A 603 -1.29 19.84 -5.45
C VAL A 603 -1.56 19.82 -6.96
N TYR A 604 -1.88 18.63 -7.50
CA TYR A 604 -2.18 18.42 -8.92
C TYR A 604 -1.09 18.92 -9.90
N GLY A 605 0.18 18.93 -9.48
CA GLY A 605 1.33 19.26 -10.33
C GLY A 605 1.48 20.74 -10.76
N VAL A 606 0.65 21.65 -10.24
CA VAL A 606 0.66 23.09 -10.54
C VAL A 606 1.21 23.93 -9.38
N ASN A 607 1.79 25.08 -9.69
CA ASN A 607 2.40 26.00 -8.71
C ASN A 607 1.34 26.79 -7.91
N VAL A 608 0.51 26.07 -7.14
CA VAL A 608 -0.54 26.63 -6.28
C VAL A 608 -0.48 25.95 -4.91
N ALA A 609 -0.13 26.73 -3.89
CA ALA A 609 0.01 26.23 -2.53
C ALA A 609 -1.37 25.84 -1.95
N ALA A 610 -1.53 24.58 -1.58
CA ALA A 610 -2.63 24.14 -0.70
C ALA A 610 -2.33 24.45 0.78
N ASP A 611 -1.04 24.55 1.12
CA ASP A 611 -0.46 24.79 2.44
C ASP A 611 0.97 25.33 2.23
N GLY A 612 1.56 25.95 3.25
CA GLY A 612 2.98 26.28 3.23
C GLY A 612 3.46 27.05 4.45
N LEU A 613 4.77 27.29 4.50
CA LEU A 613 5.46 28.13 5.48
C LEU A 613 6.47 28.99 4.73
N ASN A 614 6.49 30.30 5.00
CA ASN A 614 7.45 31.21 4.38
C ASN A 614 8.66 31.49 5.28
N GLU A 615 9.70 32.07 4.70
CA GLU A 615 10.97 32.42 5.38
C GLU A 615 10.82 33.45 6.51
N ALA A 616 9.68 34.14 6.63
CA ALA A 616 9.38 35.00 7.76
C ALA A 616 8.70 34.25 8.92
N GLY A 617 8.25 33.01 8.71
CA GLY A 617 7.49 32.22 9.68
C GLY A 617 5.97 32.44 9.61
N LEU A 618 5.44 32.93 8.49
CA LEU A 618 4.00 32.96 8.20
C LEU A 618 3.59 31.66 7.49
N SER A 619 2.48 31.04 7.90
CA SER A 619 1.82 29.96 7.14
C SER A 619 0.47 30.41 6.60
N ALA A 620 0.07 29.87 5.45
CA ALA A 620 -1.30 29.95 4.94
C ALA A 620 -1.71 28.58 4.41
N ALA A 621 -2.95 28.17 4.67
CA ALA A 621 -3.49 26.90 4.19
C ALA A 621 -4.99 26.97 3.89
N TRP A 622 -5.41 26.29 2.83
CA TRP A 622 -6.82 26.16 2.43
C TRP A 622 -7.53 25.06 3.22
N LEU A 623 -8.80 25.28 3.56
CA LEU A 623 -9.74 24.28 4.07
C LEU A 623 -11.06 24.40 3.28
N TYR A 624 -11.87 23.34 3.22
CA TYR A 624 -13.14 23.35 2.46
C TYR A 624 -14.24 23.93 3.36
N LEU A 625 -15.03 24.89 2.90
CA LEU A 625 -16.17 25.44 3.64
C LEU A 625 -17.39 25.52 2.72
N ASP A 626 -18.45 24.79 3.01
CA ASP A 626 -19.61 24.67 2.11
C ASP A 626 -20.36 26.00 1.92
N ALA A 627 -20.35 26.85 2.96
CA ALA A 627 -20.90 28.20 2.93
C ALA A 627 -20.10 29.22 2.09
N THR A 628 -19.01 28.81 1.43
CA THR A 628 -18.15 29.72 0.65
C THR A 628 -18.85 30.23 -0.61
N GLU A 629 -18.99 31.54 -0.70
CA GLU A 629 -19.55 32.27 -1.84
C GLU A 629 -18.61 33.41 -2.25
N TYR A 630 -17.84 33.17 -3.31
CA TYR A 630 -16.94 34.18 -3.91
C TYR A 630 -17.72 35.27 -4.66
N PRO A 631 -17.12 36.46 -4.90
CA PRO A 631 -17.70 37.45 -5.80
C PRO A 631 -17.95 36.86 -7.19
N ASN A 632 -19.19 36.93 -7.67
CA ASN A 632 -19.62 36.54 -9.01
C ASN A 632 -20.72 37.51 -9.52
N PRO A 633 -20.37 38.47 -10.39
CA PRO A 633 -21.31 39.43 -10.97
C PRO A 633 -22.44 38.80 -11.81
N GLU A 634 -22.24 37.64 -12.44
CA GLU A 634 -23.27 36.98 -13.27
C GLU A 634 -24.49 36.55 -12.44
N ASN A 635 -24.26 36.20 -11.17
CA ASN A 635 -25.30 35.85 -10.21
C ASN A 635 -25.77 37.05 -9.36
N GLY A 636 -25.18 38.24 -9.56
CA GLY A 636 -25.48 39.46 -8.81
C GLY A 636 -24.90 39.51 -7.39
N ILE A 637 -23.86 38.72 -7.11
CA ILE A 637 -23.31 38.53 -5.76
C ILE A 637 -21.89 39.09 -5.71
N GLY A 638 -21.73 40.28 -5.12
CA GLY A 638 -20.49 41.06 -5.21
C GLY A 638 -20.26 41.66 -6.62
N ASN A 639 -19.28 42.55 -6.73
CA ASN A 639 -18.88 43.18 -8.00
C ASN A 639 -17.37 43.26 -8.08
N PHE A 640 -16.80 42.99 -9.25
CA PHE A 640 -15.38 43.27 -9.49
C PHE A 640 -15.13 44.76 -9.72
N ASN A 641 -14.08 45.26 -9.10
CA ASN A 641 -13.57 46.62 -9.23
C ASN A 641 -12.37 46.62 -10.19
N GLU A 642 -12.54 47.14 -11.40
CA GLU A 642 -11.52 47.21 -12.45
C GLU A 642 -10.18 47.84 -12.00
N SER A 643 -10.17 48.65 -10.94
CA SER A 643 -8.96 49.31 -10.42
C SER A 643 -8.09 48.46 -9.49
N LYS A 644 -8.53 47.26 -9.09
CA LYS A 644 -7.76 46.35 -8.21
C LYS A 644 -7.49 45.01 -8.91
N PRO A 645 -6.26 44.47 -8.84
CA PRO A 645 -5.96 43.16 -9.41
C PRO A 645 -6.72 42.05 -8.69
N VAL A 646 -7.13 41.02 -9.44
CA VAL A 646 -7.86 39.85 -8.91
C VAL A 646 -6.88 38.70 -8.69
N VAL A 647 -6.83 38.19 -7.47
CA VAL A 647 -6.01 37.06 -7.01
C VAL A 647 -6.91 35.86 -6.74
N THR A 648 -6.52 34.71 -7.30
CA THR A 648 -7.13 33.40 -7.11
C THR A 648 -6.23 32.46 -6.29
N SER A 649 -4.91 32.61 -6.40
CA SER A 649 -3.90 31.79 -5.72
C SER A 649 -3.60 32.23 -4.27
N ILE A 650 -4.63 32.52 -3.46
CA ILE A 650 -4.45 33.32 -2.22
C ILE A 650 -3.37 32.80 -1.26
N CYS A 651 -3.21 31.49 -1.07
CA CYS A 651 -2.18 30.94 -0.18
C CYS A 651 -0.77 31.23 -0.71
N SER A 652 -0.54 31.03 -2.02
CA SER A 652 0.72 31.44 -2.68
C SER A 652 0.93 32.95 -2.55
N TYR A 653 -0.10 33.76 -2.79
CA TYR A 653 -0.02 35.22 -2.68
C TYR A 653 0.33 35.68 -1.25
N ILE A 654 -0.28 35.07 -0.23
CA ILE A 654 -0.02 35.37 1.18
C ILE A 654 1.42 34.99 1.56
N LEU A 655 1.81 33.73 1.30
CA LEU A 655 3.15 33.21 1.61
C LEU A 655 4.24 34.03 0.91
N GLY A 656 3.98 34.45 -0.33
CA GLY A 656 4.94 35.19 -1.14
C GLY A 656 5.07 36.69 -0.83
N ASN A 657 4.09 37.32 -0.15
CA ASN A 657 4.07 38.79 -0.02
C ASN A 657 4.09 39.35 1.41
N PHE A 658 3.76 38.57 2.43
CA PHE A 658 3.55 39.07 3.79
C PHE A 658 4.34 38.27 4.84
N ALA A 659 4.86 38.97 5.86
CA ALA A 659 5.60 38.37 6.96
C ALA A 659 4.75 38.09 8.21
N THR A 660 3.63 38.82 8.38
CA THR A 660 2.79 38.77 9.59
C THR A 660 1.30 38.83 9.26
N VAL A 661 0.44 38.38 10.19
CA VAL A 661 -1.02 38.44 10.04
C VAL A 661 -1.53 39.87 9.83
N ASP A 662 -0.91 40.86 10.47
CA ASP A 662 -1.26 42.29 10.31
C ASP A 662 -0.93 42.83 8.91
N GLU A 663 0.12 42.33 8.27
CA GLU A 663 0.44 42.63 6.88
C GLU A 663 -0.55 41.97 5.92
N VAL A 664 -0.97 40.73 6.20
CA VAL A 664 -2.01 40.04 5.42
C VAL A 664 -3.31 40.84 5.41
N LYS A 665 -3.81 41.26 6.58
CA LYS A 665 -5.04 42.07 6.69
C LYS A 665 -4.97 43.34 5.84
N LYS A 666 -3.90 44.14 5.99
CA LYS A 666 -3.72 45.42 5.27
C LYS A 666 -3.38 45.24 3.77
N GLY A 667 -2.70 44.16 3.43
CA GLY A 667 -2.25 43.88 2.07
C GLY A 667 -3.36 43.33 1.18
N LEU A 668 -4.23 42.47 1.73
CA LEU A 668 -5.36 41.91 0.99
C LEU A 668 -6.45 42.94 0.68
N GLU A 669 -6.54 44.04 1.44
CA GLU A 669 -7.36 45.21 1.07
C GLU A 669 -6.98 45.84 -0.28
N GLN A 670 -5.75 45.63 -0.78
CA GLN A 670 -5.26 46.23 -2.03
C GLN A 670 -5.61 45.41 -3.27
N VAL A 671 -5.98 44.14 -3.09
CA VAL A 671 -6.37 43.22 -4.17
C VAL A 671 -7.85 42.87 -4.08
N GLN A 672 -8.31 42.03 -4.99
CA GLN A 672 -9.60 41.35 -4.91
C GLN A 672 -9.36 39.85 -4.88
N LEU A 673 -10.20 39.14 -4.13
CA LEU A 673 -10.08 37.70 -3.94
C LEU A 673 -11.25 37.01 -4.62
N ALA A 674 -10.97 35.99 -5.42
CA ALA A 674 -11.99 35.28 -6.17
C ALA A 674 -11.66 33.79 -6.34
N GLY A 675 -12.70 32.98 -6.49
CA GLY A 675 -12.57 31.59 -6.88
C GLY A 675 -12.17 31.47 -8.36
N ILE A 676 -11.30 30.51 -8.67
CA ILE A 676 -10.99 30.13 -10.05
C ILE A 676 -12.28 29.72 -10.79
N ASN A 677 -12.34 29.96 -12.10
CA ASN A 677 -13.46 29.55 -12.95
C ASN A 677 -13.73 28.04 -12.76
N GLY A 678 -15.00 27.66 -12.57
CA GLY A 678 -15.36 26.28 -12.27
C GLY A 678 -14.96 25.25 -13.35
N GLU A 679 -15.04 25.61 -14.63
CA GLU A 679 -14.56 24.73 -15.70
C GLU A 679 -13.05 24.57 -15.71
N VAL A 680 -12.31 25.63 -15.33
CA VAL A 680 -10.85 25.58 -15.14
C VAL A 680 -10.54 24.70 -13.92
N ALA A 681 -11.26 24.84 -12.81
CA ALA A 681 -11.10 23.98 -11.63
C ALA A 681 -11.31 22.49 -11.96
N GLN A 682 -12.38 22.17 -12.69
CA GLN A 682 -12.68 20.81 -13.13
C GLN A 682 -11.58 20.24 -14.04
N LYS A 683 -11.11 21.03 -15.03
CA LYS A 683 -10.17 20.55 -16.07
C LYS A 683 -8.69 20.59 -15.65
N LEU A 684 -8.31 21.49 -14.74
CA LEU A 684 -6.93 21.63 -14.24
C LEU A 684 -6.69 20.84 -12.95
N LEU A 685 -7.59 21.01 -11.96
CA LEU A 685 -7.45 20.43 -10.63
C LEU A 685 -8.25 19.13 -10.46
N HIS A 686 -8.78 18.57 -11.55
CA HIS A 686 -9.54 17.31 -11.58
C HIS A 686 -10.72 17.25 -10.59
N VAL A 687 -11.27 18.41 -10.21
CA VAL A 687 -12.37 18.53 -9.25
C VAL A 687 -13.64 17.87 -9.84
N PRO A 688 -14.30 16.93 -9.12
CA PRO A 688 -15.52 16.30 -9.60
C PRO A 688 -16.64 17.31 -9.86
N VAL A 689 -17.51 17.02 -10.85
CA VAL A 689 -18.70 17.86 -11.10
C VAL A 689 -19.72 17.68 -9.97
N PRO A 690 -20.19 18.75 -9.31
CA PRO A 690 -21.28 18.70 -8.35
C PRO A 690 -22.59 18.12 -8.92
N ALA A 691 -23.50 17.71 -8.02
CA ALA A 691 -24.72 17.00 -8.37
C ALA A 691 -25.73 17.80 -9.22
N ASP A 692 -25.56 19.12 -9.35
CA ASP A 692 -26.36 20.00 -10.21
C ASP A 692 -25.87 20.01 -11.68
N GLY A 693 -24.76 19.32 -11.97
CA GLY A 693 -24.18 19.21 -13.31
C GLY A 693 -23.42 20.45 -13.79
N LYS A 694 -23.18 21.45 -12.92
CA LYS A 694 -22.47 22.68 -13.27
C LYS A 694 -21.09 22.71 -12.63
N ALA A 695 -20.10 23.22 -13.36
CA ALA A 695 -18.76 23.40 -12.82
C ALA A 695 -18.71 24.67 -11.97
N HIS A 696 -18.47 24.51 -10.66
CA HIS A 696 -18.37 25.61 -9.69
C HIS A 696 -16.93 25.81 -9.22
N SER A 697 -16.63 27.01 -8.71
CA SER A 697 -15.36 27.27 -8.01
C SER A 697 -15.27 26.41 -6.74
N ALA A 698 -14.09 25.91 -6.39
CA ALA A 698 -13.90 25.11 -5.18
C ALA A 698 -14.20 25.95 -3.92
N PRO A 699 -15.13 25.55 -3.03
CA PRO A 699 -15.58 26.39 -1.92
C PRO A 699 -14.60 26.27 -0.74
N LEU A 700 -13.66 27.23 -0.64
CA LEU A 700 -12.55 27.19 0.31
C LEU A 700 -12.43 28.46 1.17
N HIS A 701 -12.17 28.28 2.47
CA HIS A 701 -11.70 29.32 3.40
C HIS A 701 -10.20 29.12 3.76
N VAL A 702 -9.56 30.14 4.33
CA VAL A 702 -8.10 30.16 4.59
C VAL A 702 -7.80 30.27 6.07
N SER A 703 -6.87 29.45 6.58
CA SER A 703 -6.22 29.63 7.88
C SER A 703 -4.83 30.25 7.71
N VAL A 704 -4.48 31.24 8.53
CA VAL A 704 -3.19 31.95 8.51
C VAL A 704 -2.64 32.07 9.93
N HIS A 705 -1.35 31.78 10.13
CA HIS A 705 -0.65 31.91 11.43
C HIS A 705 0.73 32.53 11.26
N ASP A 706 1.17 33.40 12.19
CA ASP A 706 2.50 34.00 12.18
C ASP A 706 3.41 33.62 13.36
N HIS A 707 4.68 34.01 13.25
CA HIS A 707 5.73 33.77 14.26
C HIS A 707 5.51 34.48 15.61
N ASN A 708 4.54 35.40 15.72
CA ASN A 708 4.14 36.03 16.97
C ASN A 708 3.05 35.23 17.69
N GLY A 709 2.44 34.25 17.03
CA GLY A 709 1.27 33.52 17.51
C GLY A 709 -0.05 34.22 17.20
N ASN A 710 -0.05 35.21 16.30
CA ASN A 710 -1.30 35.72 15.75
C ASN A 710 -1.86 34.69 14.77
N ASN A 711 -3.19 34.65 14.67
CA ASN A 711 -3.90 33.82 13.72
C ASN A 711 -5.04 34.63 13.06
N LEU A 712 -5.45 34.19 11.89
CA LEU A 712 -6.49 34.82 11.08
C LEU A 712 -7.19 33.73 10.26
N VAL A 713 -8.51 33.83 10.16
CA VAL A 713 -9.31 33.05 9.23
C VAL A 713 -9.96 33.97 8.21
N ILE A 714 -9.92 33.58 6.94
CA ILE A 714 -10.50 34.34 5.82
C ILE A 714 -11.61 33.48 5.21
N GLU A 715 -12.86 33.86 5.45
CA GLU A 715 -14.05 33.17 4.91
C GLU A 715 -14.69 34.05 3.83
N PHE A 716 -15.21 33.46 2.75
CA PHE A 716 -15.89 34.21 1.69
C PHE A 716 -17.38 33.99 1.84
N LEU A 717 -18.08 34.93 2.46
CA LEU A 717 -19.51 34.79 2.76
C LEU A 717 -20.26 35.92 2.03
N GLN A 718 -21.34 35.58 1.33
CA GLN A 718 -22.18 36.55 0.60
C GLN A 718 -21.39 37.40 -0.40
N GLY A 719 -20.43 36.79 -1.11
CA GLY A 719 -19.59 37.48 -2.10
C GLY A 719 -18.53 38.42 -1.53
N ASN A 720 -18.24 38.36 -0.22
CA ASN A 720 -17.27 39.24 0.43
C ASN A 720 -16.25 38.44 1.27
N PRO A 721 -14.94 38.77 1.23
CA PRO A 721 -13.98 38.22 2.17
C PRO A 721 -14.17 38.83 3.57
N ILE A 722 -14.39 37.98 4.57
CA ILE A 722 -14.51 38.35 5.97
C ILE A 722 -13.26 37.84 6.71
N PHE A 723 -12.66 38.74 7.49
CA PHE A 723 -11.41 38.50 8.22
C PHE A 723 -11.73 38.29 9.71
N HIS A 724 -11.66 37.04 10.18
CA HIS A 724 -11.95 36.68 11.57
C HIS A 724 -10.66 36.47 12.37
N ASP A 725 -10.54 37.12 13.52
CA ASP A 725 -9.58 36.73 14.54
C ASP A 725 -10.01 35.39 15.15
N ASN A 726 -9.09 34.43 15.32
CA ASN A 726 -9.41 33.09 15.82
C ASN A 726 -8.79 32.86 17.22
N PRO A 727 -9.39 33.42 18.29
CA PRO A 727 -8.82 33.37 19.65
C PRO A 727 -8.70 31.96 20.23
N ASN A 728 -9.34 30.97 19.60
CA ASN A 728 -9.27 29.56 19.98
C ASN A 728 -8.16 28.80 19.22
N GLY A 729 -7.63 29.36 18.14
CA GLY A 729 -6.55 28.79 17.35
C GLY A 729 -6.88 27.43 16.75
N VAL A 730 -8.14 27.16 16.38
CA VAL A 730 -8.55 25.92 15.70
C VAL A 730 -9.49 26.31 14.56
N LEU A 731 -9.38 25.63 13.43
CA LEU A 731 -10.33 25.72 12.31
C LEU A 731 -10.56 24.32 11.74
N THR A 732 -11.81 23.97 11.48
CA THR A 732 -12.17 22.83 10.63
C THR A 732 -13.04 23.31 9.47
N ASN A 733 -13.30 22.41 8.52
CA ASN A 733 -14.00 22.72 7.28
C ASN A 733 -15.34 23.48 7.46
N ASP A 734 -16.21 23.04 8.36
CA ASP A 734 -17.61 23.50 8.44
C ASP A 734 -18.14 23.43 9.89
N PRO A 735 -19.16 24.19 10.31
CA PRO A 735 -19.76 25.39 9.67
C PRO A 735 -18.78 26.58 9.64
N PRO A 736 -19.17 27.82 9.25
CA PRO A 736 -18.32 29.01 9.41
C PRO A 736 -17.76 29.19 10.84
N LEU A 737 -16.63 29.90 10.98
CA LEU A 737 -15.89 29.97 12.26
C LEU A 737 -16.73 30.49 13.44
N GLU A 738 -17.60 31.47 13.22
CA GLU A 738 -18.47 32.01 14.30
C GLU A 738 -19.46 30.96 14.84
N GLU A 739 -19.95 30.07 13.97
CA GLU A 739 -20.79 28.94 14.36
C GLU A 739 -19.98 27.86 15.08
N GLN A 740 -18.77 27.54 14.59
CA GLN A 740 -17.84 26.63 15.28
C GLN A 740 -17.55 27.11 16.72
N LEU A 741 -17.22 28.41 16.89
CA LEU A 741 -17.01 29.03 18.20
C LEU A 741 -18.27 29.01 19.09
N THR A 742 -19.46 29.18 18.51
CA THR A 742 -20.75 29.09 19.22
C THR A 742 -21.02 27.67 19.72
N LEU A 743 -20.75 26.65 18.90
CA LEU A 743 -20.84 25.24 19.28
C LEU A 743 -19.89 24.89 20.43
N LEU A 744 -18.65 25.39 20.39
CA LEU A 744 -17.67 25.19 21.47
C LEU A 744 -18.10 25.89 22.76
N ASN A 745 -18.58 27.13 22.70
CA ASN A 745 -19.06 27.85 23.89
C ASN A 745 -20.26 27.14 24.53
N LYS A 746 -21.16 26.58 23.72
CA LYS A 746 -22.26 25.72 24.21
C LYS A 746 -21.72 24.49 24.93
N HIS A 747 -20.83 23.72 24.29
CA HIS A 747 -20.24 22.52 24.88
C HIS A 747 -19.52 22.80 26.22
N LEU A 748 -18.75 23.90 26.29
CA LEU A 748 -18.06 24.30 27.51
C LEU A 748 -19.01 24.78 28.62
N SER A 749 -20.17 25.35 28.28
CA SER A 749 -21.16 25.76 29.29
C SER A 749 -21.77 24.57 30.03
N GLU A 750 -21.91 23.42 29.35
CA GLU A 750 -22.46 22.18 29.91
C GLU A 750 -21.52 21.55 30.97
N ALA A 751 -20.23 21.90 30.97
CA ALA A 751 -19.25 21.54 32.02
C ALA A 751 -19.68 21.94 33.44
N THR A 752 -20.54 22.95 33.57
CA THR A 752 -21.00 23.47 34.87
C THR A 752 -22.20 22.73 35.47
N GLY A 753 -22.69 21.68 34.79
CA GLY A 753 -23.78 20.82 35.25
C GLY A 753 -23.41 19.81 36.34
N THR A 754 -24.39 19.04 36.80
CA THR A 754 -24.20 17.94 37.80
C THR A 754 -23.45 16.73 37.26
N VAL A 755 -23.24 16.65 35.94
CA VAL A 755 -22.30 15.76 35.27
C VAL A 755 -21.37 16.66 34.48
N ASN A 756 -20.06 16.59 34.73
CA ASN A 756 -19.07 17.42 34.07
C ASN A 756 -18.82 16.90 32.63
N THR A 757 -19.68 17.30 31.70
CA THR A 757 -19.64 16.85 30.30
C THR A 757 -18.67 17.63 29.42
N GLY A 758 -18.22 18.82 29.83
CA GLY A 758 -17.25 19.60 29.03
C GLY A 758 -15.83 19.02 29.01
N ASP A 759 -15.53 18.06 29.90
CA ASP A 759 -14.33 17.24 29.82
C ASP A 759 -14.45 16.07 28.81
N LEU A 760 -15.65 15.76 28.31
CA LEU A 760 -15.88 14.71 27.32
C LEU A 760 -15.66 15.27 25.91
N VAL A 761 -14.64 14.76 25.23
CA VAL A 761 -14.42 15.09 23.81
C VAL A 761 -15.32 14.25 22.88
N PRO A 762 -15.95 14.85 21.85
CA PRO A 762 -16.70 14.11 20.85
C PRO A 762 -15.86 13.06 20.12
N GLY A 763 -16.47 11.91 19.79
CA GLY A 763 -15.80 10.80 19.10
C GLY A 763 -15.90 10.81 17.57
N GLY A 764 -16.72 11.70 16.99
CA GLY A 764 -16.95 11.77 15.54
C GLY A 764 -15.73 12.23 14.73
N TYR A 765 -15.79 12.03 13.41
CA TYR A 765 -14.84 12.59 12.44
C TYR A 765 -15.44 13.73 11.61
N GLY A 766 -16.65 14.18 11.91
CA GLY A 766 -17.25 15.37 11.29
C GLY A 766 -16.52 16.66 11.71
N PRO A 767 -16.62 17.73 10.90
CA PRO A 767 -15.93 19.00 11.16
C PRO A 767 -16.22 19.59 12.56
N ALA A 768 -17.49 19.64 12.96
CA ALA A 768 -17.92 20.19 14.25
C ALA A 768 -17.40 19.36 15.45
N GLU A 769 -17.45 18.03 15.38
CA GLU A 769 -16.90 17.17 16.42
C GLU A 769 -15.38 17.27 16.52
N ARG A 770 -14.70 17.37 15.37
CA ARG A 770 -13.24 17.60 15.31
C ARG A 770 -12.86 18.95 15.89
N PHE A 771 -13.62 20.01 15.59
CA PHE A 771 -13.39 21.35 16.14
C PHE A 771 -13.49 21.34 17.66
N VAL A 772 -14.59 20.83 18.22
CA VAL A 772 -14.79 20.78 19.68
C VAL A 772 -13.70 19.92 20.33
N ARG A 773 -13.38 18.73 19.77
CA ARG A 773 -12.32 17.86 20.29
C ARG A 773 -10.96 18.55 20.30
N LEU A 774 -10.52 19.11 19.17
CA LEU A 774 -9.24 19.82 19.09
C LEU A 774 -9.21 21.03 20.03
N SER A 775 -10.29 21.81 20.10
CA SER A 775 -10.38 22.99 20.97
C SER A 775 -10.21 22.65 22.45
N VAL A 776 -10.89 21.60 22.92
CA VAL A 776 -10.80 21.15 24.32
C VAL A 776 -9.40 20.58 24.61
N LEU A 777 -8.85 19.76 23.72
CA LEU A 777 -7.51 19.18 23.91
C LEU A 777 -6.40 20.22 23.84
N ASN A 778 -6.47 21.16 22.90
CA ASN A 778 -5.48 22.22 22.70
C ASN A 778 -5.33 23.09 23.96
N ARG A 779 -6.46 23.47 24.58
CA ARG A 779 -6.44 24.19 25.86
C ARG A 779 -5.73 23.40 26.96
N LYS A 780 -5.97 22.08 27.04
CA LYS A 780 -5.37 21.19 28.05
C LYS A 780 -3.87 20.92 27.85
N VAL A 781 -3.33 21.03 26.64
CA VAL A 781 -1.87 20.92 26.41
C VAL A 781 -1.11 21.95 27.27
N SER A 782 -1.69 23.14 27.48
CA SER A 782 -1.08 24.20 28.30
C SER A 782 -0.98 23.86 29.80
N GLU A 783 -1.77 22.91 30.31
CA GLU A 783 -1.75 22.46 31.71
C GLU A 783 -0.50 21.62 32.03
N GLY A 784 0.10 21.00 31.01
CA GLY A 784 1.34 20.25 31.09
C GLY A 784 1.24 18.90 31.82
N TYR A 785 2.35 18.18 31.89
CA TYR A 785 2.42 16.84 32.48
C TYR A 785 2.67 16.91 34.00
N SER A 786 1.60 17.02 34.80
CA SER A 786 1.67 17.14 36.27
C SER A 786 1.79 15.79 37.01
N ALA A 787 2.92 15.08 36.83
CA ALA A 787 3.22 13.85 37.57
C ALA A 787 4.53 13.98 38.39
N PRO A 788 4.50 13.94 39.74
CA PRO A 788 5.71 14.10 40.57
C PRO A 788 6.76 12.98 40.47
N THR A 789 6.45 11.86 39.79
CA THR A 789 7.22 10.60 39.92
C THR A 789 7.15 9.70 38.68
N VAL A 790 7.64 10.14 37.51
CA VAL A 790 8.09 9.22 36.43
C VAL A 790 9.26 9.84 35.66
N HIS A 791 10.33 9.06 35.43
CA HIS A 791 11.29 9.31 34.33
C HIS A 791 10.62 8.95 33.00
N ALA A 792 9.65 9.76 32.57
CA ALA A 792 9.04 9.62 31.25
C ALA A 792 9.92 10.33 30.22
N SER A 793 10.10 9.75 29.03
CA SER A 793 10.87 10.34 27.92
C SER A 793 10.40 11.74 27.53
N TYR A 794 9.13 12.06 27.84
CA TYR A 794 8.51 13.38 27.64
C TYR A 794 9.09 14.48 28.57
N VAL A 795 9.70 14.13 29.70
CA VAL A 795 10.35 15.06 30.65
C VAL A 795 11.82 15.32 30.26
N GLU A 796 12.44 14.38 29.56
CA GLU A 796 13.83 14.47 29.08
C GLU A 796 13.93 15.03 27.64
N ALA A 797 12.80 15.18 26.95
CA ALA A 797 12.72 15.75 25.62
C ALA A 797 13.11 17.25 25.58
N THR A 798 13.76 17.68 24.49
CA THR A 798 13.95 19.11 24.23
C THR A 798 12.63 19.83 24.03
N GLU A 799 12.59 21.16 24.21
CA GLU A 799 11.37 21.94 23.97
C GLU A 799 10.77 21.66 22.58
N GLU A 800 11.61 21.68 21.54
CA GLU A 800 11.25 21.37 20.15
C GLU A 800 10.60 19.98 20.02
N GLN A 801 11.25 18.94 20.54
CA GLN A 801 10.73 17.56 20.50
C GLN A 801 9.38 17.44 21.21
N ARG A 802 9.23 18.11 22.36
CA ARG A 802 7.99 18.13 23.14
C ARG A 802 6.86 18.79 22.34
N VAL A 803 7.04 20.02 21.86
CA VAL A 803 5.94 20.76 21.20
C VAL A 803 5.55 20.18 19.84
N VAL A 804 6.51 19.59 19.10
CA VAL A 804 6.20 18.83 17.88
C VAL A 804 5.45 17.53 18.23
N SER A 805 5.83 16.84 19.31
CA SER A 805 5.11 15.67 19.81
C SER A 805 3.67 16.01 20.25
N ASP A 806 3.45 17.18 20.85
CA ASP A 806 2.13 17.63 21.29
C ASP A 806 1.21 17.92 20.10
N ALA A 807 1.70 18.65 19.09
CA ALA A 807 0.97 18.88 17.85
C ALA A 807 0.64 17.55 17.13
N LEU A 808 1.58 16.61 17.07
CA LEU A 808 1.34 15.28 16.51
C LEU A 808 0.34 14.46 17.33
N HIS A 809 0.33 14.60 18.66
CA HIS A 809 -0.64 13.93 19.53
C HIS A 809 -2.06 14.44 19.25
N LEU A 810 -2.25 15.75 19.13
CA LEU A 810 -3.52 16.36 18.74
C LEU A 810 -3.96 15.92 17.34
N LEU A 811 -3.05 15.95 16.35
CA LEU A 811 -3.31 15.47 14.99
C LEU A 811 -3.75 14.00 14.99
N ASN A 812 -3.13 13.12 15.78
CA ASN A 812 -3.54 11.72 15.89
C ASN A 812 -4.99 11.53 16.38
N THR A 813 -5.60 12.53 17.04
CA THR A 813 -7.02 12.46 17.44
C THR A 813 -7.98 12.79 16.29
N VAL A 814 -7.49 13.36 15.19
CA VAL A 814 -8.31 13.78 14.04
C VAL A 814 -7.94 13.10 12.73
N VAL A 815 -6.76 12.45 12.64
CA VAL A 815 -6.39 11.59 11.51
C VAL A 815 -7.46 10.52 11.26
N ARG A 816 -8.03 10.53 10.06
CA ARG A 816 -9.07 9.60 9.60
C ARG A 816 -8.41 8.43 8.85
N PRO A 817 -8.70 7.16 9.24
CA PRO A 817 -8.17 5.99 8.55
C PRO A 817 -8.73 5.86 7.12
N PRO A 818 -8.08 5.08 6.23
CA PRO A 818 -8.51 4.88 4.84
C PRO A 818 -9.84 4.11 4.74
N MET A 819 -10.95 4.83 4.90
CA MET A 819 -12.32 4.31 4.91
C MET A 819 -13.26 5.31 4.20
N GLY A 820 -13.13 5.39 2.86
CA GLY A 820 -13.66 6.50 2.05
C GLY A 820 -12.68 7.67 2.07
N GLU A 821 -13.19 8.89 2.25
CA GLU A 821 -12.37 10.06 2.59
C GLU A 821 -11.40 9.74 3.75
N ALA A 822 -10.12 10.06 3.57
CA ALA A 822 -9.05 9.71 4.48
C ALA A 822 -8.06 10.87 4.63
N THR A 823 -7.33 10.91 5.74
CA THR A 823 -6.20 11.84 5.84
C THR A 823 -5.12 11.38 4.87
N GLN A 824 -4.68 12.24 3.96
CA GLN A 824 -3.55 11.95 3.06
C GLN A 824 -2.22 12.26 3.73
N TRP A 825 -2.16 13.39 4.43
CA TRP A 825 -0.98 13.83 5.15
C TRP A 825 -1.32 14.76 6.31
N SER A 826 -0.37 14.87 7.23
CA SER A 826 -0.41 15.83 8.32
C SER A 826 0.91 16.57 8.41
N ILE A 827 0.83 17.85 8.71
CA ILE A 827 1.94 18.79 8.76
C ILE A 827 1.97 19.49 10.12
N VAL A 828 3.15 19.81 10.63
CA VAL A 828 3.40 20.62 11.82
C VAL A 828 4.42 21.69 11.45
N ARG A 829 4.15 22.96 11.79
CA ARG A 829 4.95 24.12 11.39
C ARG A 829 5.47 24.81 12.66
N ASP A 830 6.78 24.85 12.89
CA ASP A 830 7.39 25.74 13.89
C ASP A 830 7.70 27.08 13.23
N HIS A 831 6.91 28.09 13.59
CA HIS A 831 6.95 29.41 13.00
C HIS A 831 8.19 30.22 13.44
N LYS A 832 8.74 29.94 14.63
CA LYS A 832 9.90 30.67 15.16
C LYS A 832 11.22 30.06 14.71
N ARG A 833 11.32 28.74 14.68
CA ARG A 833 12.48 27.99 14.15
C ARG A 833 12.45 27.84 12.62
N ARG A 834 11.33 28.21 11.98
CA ARG A 834 11.08 28.05 10.53
C ARG A 834 11.36 26.60 10.09
N MET A 835 10.74 25.67 10.82
CA MET A 835 10.83 24.23 10.57
C MET A 835 9.45 23.69 10.15
N LEU A 836 9.42 22.87 9.12
CA LEU A 836 8.22 22.22 8.61
C LEU A 836 8.38 20.71 8.76
N TYR A 837 7.46 20.05 9.46
CA TYR A 837 7.45 18.60 9.67
C TYR A 837 6.24 17.99 8.98
N ILE A 838 6.41 16.94 8.17
CA ILE A 838 5.33 16.33 7.40
C ILE A 838 5.41 14.80 7.40
N ARG A 839 4.25 14.15 7.50
CA ARG A 839 4.07 12.70 7.34
C ARG A 839 2.83 12.44 6.49
N SER A 840 2.81 11.34 5.74
CA SER A 840 1.65 10.92 4.94
C SER A 840 1.03 9.63 5.49
N THR A 841 -0.20 9.31 5.10
CA THR A 841 -0.83 8.03 5.48
C THR A 841 -0.10 6.84 4.86
N ALA A 842 0.49 7.03 3.68
CA ALA A 842 1.40 6.07 3.05
C ALA A 842 2.77 5.98 3.77
N ASN A 843 3.26 7.06 4.38
CA ASN A 843 4.53 7.11 5.09
C ASN A 843 4.42 7.88 6.42
N GLN A 844 4.30 7.13 7.51
CA GLN A 844 4.20 7.66 8.87
C GLN A 844 5.53 8.16 9.47
N LEU A 845 6.66 8.05 8.76
CA LEU A 845 7.90 8.69 9.21
C LEU A 845 7.72 10.21 9.19
N LEU A 846 8.05 10.86 10.29
CA LEU A 846 8.06 12.31 10.37
C LEU A 846 9.29 12.84 9.62
N ARG A 847 9.05 13.52 8.51
CA ARG A 847 10.09 14.17 7.70
C ARG A 847 10.17 15.64 8.06
N ARG A 848 11.37 16.22 8.15
CA ARG A 848 11.54 17.67 8.43
C ARG A 848 12.14 18.42 7.24
N VAL A 849 11.82 19.70 7.11
CA VAL A 849 12.47 20.68 6.23
C VAL A 849 12.83 21.90 7.08
N SER A 850 14.08 22.35 6.98
CA SER A 850 14.54 23.60 7.60
C SER A 850 14.61 24.71 6.57
N LEU A 851 13.82 25.77 6.78
CA LEU A 851 13.80 26.93 5.86
C LEU A 851 15.06 27.79 5.99
N ASP A 852 15.78 27.68 7.11
CA ASP A 852 17.06 28.38 7.35
C ASP A 852 18.23 27.80 6.53
N MET A 853 18.08 26.60 5.97
CA MET A 853 19.08 25.97 5.11
C MET A 853 18.84 26.24 3.62
N LEU A 854 17.73 26.88 3.23
CA LEU A 854 17.36 27.13 1.83
C LEU A 854 17.87 28.50 1.33
N ASP A 855 18.42 28.55 0.12
CA ASP A 855 18.77 29.82 -0.52
C ASP A 855 17.53 30.42 -1.24
N TRP A 856 16.99 31.48 -0.64
CA TRP A 856 15.82 32.19 -1.15
C TRP A 856 16.13 33.18 -2.27
N ALA A 857 17.41 33.47 -2.55
CA ALA A 857 17.84 34.41 -3.57
C ALA A 857 18.16 33.75 -4.92
N ASP A 858 18.49 32.45 -4.94
CA ASP A 858 18.75 31.71 -6.18
C ASP A 858 17.45 31.25 -6.86
N PRO A 859 17.11 31.73 -8.07
CA PRO A 859 15.95 31.24 -8.82
C PRO A 859 16.10 29.76 -9.26
N HIS A 860 17.30 29.18 -9.23
CA HIS A 860 17.56 27.77 -9.51
C HIS A 860 17.39 26.85 -8.29
N ALA A 861 17.08 27.40 -7.10
CA ALA A 861 16.75 26.65 -5.89
C ALA A 861 15.28 26.16 -5.87
N ARG A 862 14.48 26.43 -6.91
CA ARG A 862 13.11 25.91 -7.03
C ARG A 862 13.10 24.41 -7.32
N ARG A 863 12.81 23.62 -6.28
CA ARG A 863 12.90 22.14 -6.31
C ARG A 863 11.76 21.54 -5.51
N LEU A 864 11.26 20.36 -5.91
CA LEU A 864 10.21 19.64 -5.19
C LEU A 864 10.59 18.22 -4.78
N ILE A 865 9.81 17.67 -3.85
CA ILE A 865 9.74 16.24 -3.54
C ILE A 865 8.28 15.79 -3.34
N PRO A 866 7.89 14.57 -3.76
CA PRO A 866 6.53 14.06 -3.54
C PRO A 866 6.23 13.73 -2.06
N VAL A 867 4.99 13.97 -1.63
CA VAL A 867 4.50 13.73 -0.26
C VAL A 867 3.89 12.33 -0.11
N SER A 868 3.13 11.86 -1.10
CA SER A 868 2.37 10.59 -1.05
C SER A 868 3.17 9.36 -1.52
N TYR A 869 4.07 9.51 -2.49
CA TYR A 869 4.83 8.40 -3.09
C TYR A 869 6.33 8.69 -3.12
N GLY A 870 7.20 7.70 -2.89
CA GLY A 870 8.65 7.83 -3.06
C GLY A 870 9.47 7.87 -1.76
N ILE A 871 10.56 8.65 -1.78
CA ILE A 871 11.79 8.34 -1.04
C ILE A 871 11.71 8.64 0.47
N TRP A 872 12.32 7.76 1.28
CA TRP A 872 12.18 7.68 2.73
C TRP A 872 13.22 8.53 3.50
N PHE A 873 13.25 9.84 3.28
CA PHE A 873 14.17 10.76 3.99
C PHE A 873 13.58 11.31 5.29
N LEU A 874 14.27 11.13 6.43
CA LEU A 874 13.93 11.80 7.70
C LEU A 874 14.18 13.32 7.63
N ASP A 875 15.24 13.74 6.93
CA ASP A 875 15.50 15.14 6.62
C ASP A 875 15.27 15.37 5.13
N SER A 876 14.15 16.03 4.82
CA SER A 876 13.75 16.38 3.46
C SER A 876 14.39 17.69 2.97
N THR A 877 15.22 18.36 3.79
CA THR A 877 15.95 19.55 3.35
C THR A 877 17.04 19.20 2.33
N MET A 878 17.83 18.15 2.57
CA MET A 878 18.96 17.80 1.69
C MET A 878 18.52 17.45 0.25
N PRO A 879 17.45 16.66 0.02
CA PRO A 879 16.91 16.44 -1.34
C PRO A 879 16.33 17.68 -2.02
N LEU A 880 15.94 18.70 -1.24
CA LEU A 880 15.52 20.02 -1.74
C LEU A 880 16.72 20.96 -2.00
N LEU A 881 17.92 20.59 -1.53
CA LEU A 881 19.19 21.29 -1.77
C LEU A 881 20.09 20.58 -2.81
N ASP A 882 19.75 19.37 -3.24
CA ASP A 882 20.50 18.63 -4.27
C ASP A 882 20.35 19.32 -5.64
N ASP A 883 21.44 19.85 -6.21
CA ASP A 883 21.44 20.55 -7.51
C ASP A 883 21.07 19.64 -8.69
N ARG A 884 21.06 18.31 -8.50
CA ARG A 884 20.61 17.32 -9.48
C ARG A 884 19.08 17.19 -9.47
N ASN A 885 18.40 17.65 -8.42
CA ASN A 885 16.95 17.70 -8.35
C ASN A 885 16.43 18.93 -9.12
N VAL A 886 16.11 18.73 -10.40
CA VAL A 886 15.49 19.75 -11.26
C VAL A 886 13.96 19.65 -11.33
N MET A 887 13.34 18.87 -10.44
CA MET A 887 11.88 18.70 -10.41
C MET A 887 11.20 19.95 -9.84
N ARG A 888 10.15 20.42 -10.51
CA ARG A 888 9.31 21.56 -10.11
C ARG A 888 7.90 21.38 -10.65
N THR A 889 6.91 22.05 -10.05
CA THR A 889 5.56 22.12 -10.63
C THR A 889 5.56 23.01 -11.87
N LYS A 890 4.50 22.95 -12.66
CA LYS A 890 4.33 23.89 -13.78
C LYS A 890 3.68 25.19 -13.31
N ASP A 891 4.21 26.29 -13.82
CA ASP A 891 3.66 27.61 -13.61
C ASP A 891 2.34 27.77 -14.34
N LEU A 892 1.46 28.58 -13.77
CA LEU A 892 0.15 28.85 -14.33
C LEU A 892 0.28 29.71 -15.60
N PRO A 893 -0.50 29.43 -16.65
CA PRO A 893 -0.61 30.30 -17.82
C PRO A 893 -1.49 31.52 -17.53
N ALA A 894 -1.22 32.64 -18.22
CA ALA A 894 -2.04 33.84 -18.23
C ALA A 894 -3.51 33.57 -18.61
N ARG A 895 -4.43 34.38 -18.09
CA ARG A 895 -5.89 34.24 -18.30
C ARG A 895 -6.24 34.25 -19.77
N SER A 896 -5.67 35.21 -20.51
CA SER A 896 -5.89 35.38 -21.95
C SER A 896 -5.51 34.14 -22.78
N MET A 897 -4.54 33.33 -22.33
CA MET A 897 -4.18 32.07 -22.99
C MET A 897 -5.17 30.92 -22.72
N VAL A 898 -5.91 30.99 -21.61
CA VAL A 898 -6.88 29.97 -21.18
C VAL A 898 -8.31 30.29 -21.64
N GLU A 899 -8.68 31.58 -21.66
CA GLU A 899 -10.01 32.08 -22.05
C GLU A 899 -10.30 31.91 -23.56
N GLY A 900 -9.29 32.07 -24.42
CA GLY A 900 -9.41 31.84 -25.86
C GLY A 900 -9.94 30.44 -26.23
N PRO A 901 -9.33 29.35 -25.73
CA PRO A 901 -9.86 28.01 -25.98
C PRO A 901 -11.08 27.64 -25.12
N LEU A 902 -11.33 28.26 -23.95
CA LEU A 902 -12.61 28.09 -23.23
C LEU A 902 -13.80 28.62 -24.04
N SER A 903 -13.65 29.79 -24.68
CA SER A 903 -14.72 30.45 -25.44
C SER A 903 -14.99 29.86 -26.83
N GLN A 904 -14.11 29.00 -27.36
CA GLN A 904 -14.20 28.47 -28.74
C GLN A 904 -14.48 26.97 -28.88
N THR A 905 -14.55 26.18 -27.80
CA THR A 905 -14.62 24.71 -27.91
C THR A 905 -16.02 24.12 -27.82
N GLN A 906 -16.62 23.80 -28.98
CA GLN A 906 -17.48 22.61 -29.13
C GLN A 906 -16.68 21.29 -29.10
N ASP A 907 -15.35 21.37 -29.08
CA ASP A 907 -14.43 20.23 -29.05
C ASP A 907 -13.60 20.24 -27.76
N PRO A 908 -14.02 19.52 -26.69
CA PRO A 908 -13.31 19.47 -25.43
C PRO A 908 -11.92 18.80 -25.52
N GLY A 909 -11.55 18.21 -26.66
CA GLY A 909 -10.25 17.60 -26.88
C GLY A 909 -9.08 18.58 -26.73
N LYS A 910 -9.17 19.79 -27.30
CA LYS A 910 -8.02 20.71 -27.37
C LYS A 910 -7.57 21.29 -26.04
N LEU A 911 -8.50 21.70 -25.17
CA LEU A 911 -8.15 22.17 -23.83
C LEU A 911 -7.54 21.02 -23.00
N ASN A 912 -8.10 19.81 -23.18
CA ASN A 912 -7.61 18.58 -22.56
C ASN A 912 -6.22 18.18 -23.09
N THR A 913 -5.87 18.48 -24.36
CA THR A 913 -4.50 18.29 -24.88
C THR A 913 -3.53 19.30 -24.28
N TYR A 914 -3.85 20.60 -24.29
CA TYR A 914 -3.01 21.64 -23.68
C TYR A 914 -2.69 21.31 -22.23
N PHE A 915 -3.71 20.90 -21.45
CA PHE A 915 -3.52 20.56 -20.05
C PHE A 915 -3.00 19.13 -19.79
N LYS A 916 -3.23 18.11 -20.63
CA LYS A 916 -2.62 16.77 -20.46
C LYS A 916 -1.15 16.73 -20.85
N GLU A 917 -0.76 17.42 -21.92
CA GLU A 917 0.66 17.59 -22.26
C GLU A 917 1.37 18.45 -21.21
N SER A 918 0.64 19.36 -20.51
CA SER A 918 1.17 20.06 -19.34
C SER A 918 1.12 19.27 -18.03
N ALA A 919 0.18 18.35 -17.80
CA ALA A 919 0.06 17.62 -16.53
C ALA A 919 1.13 16.54 -16.32
N THR A 920 1.83 16.09 -17.37
CA THR A 920 3.08 15.34 -17.19
C THR A 920 4.15 16.25 -16.60
N MET A 921 4.57 15.98 -15.35
CA MET A 921 5.79 16.54 -14.73
C MET A 921 6.93 16.57 -15.77
N GLU A 922 7.69 17.66 -15.81
CA GLU A 922 8.64 17.97 -16.87
C GLU A 922 9.78 16.91 -16.96
N LYS A 923 9.52 15.82 -17.72
CA LYS A 923 10.35 14.62 -17.92
C LYS A 923 10.93 13.98 -16.64
N VAL A 924 10.06 13.30 -15.87
CA VAL A 924 10.48 12.67 -14.60
C VAL A 924 10.15 11.17 -14.49
N ASN A 925 10.38 10.38 -15.55
CA ASN A 925 10.42 8.92 -15.40
C ASN A 925 11.85 8.42 -15.09
N ASP A 926 12.86 9.07 -15.67
CA ASP A 926 14.27 8.72 -15.47
C ASP A 926 14.90 9.39 -14.23
N GLN A 927 14.40 10.56 -13.81
CA GLN A 927 14.97 11.33 -12.68
C GLN A 927 14.35 11.04 -11.31
N VAL A 928 13.06 10.67 -11.22
CA VAL A 928 12.53 10.02 -10.01
C VAL A 928 13.24 8.67 -9.81
N GLN A 929 13.60 7.97 -10.89
CA GLN A 929 14.49 6.82 -10.80
C GLN A 929 15.92 7.19 -10.41
N PHE A 930 16.46 8.36 -10.78
CA PHE A 930 17.80 8.80 -10.37
C PHE A 930 17.89 9.19 -8.89
N LEU A 931 16.94 9.96 -8.37
CA LEU A 931 16.88 10.30 -6.94
C LEU A 931 16.45 9.09 -6.09
N ALA A 932 15.57 8.24 -6.63
CA ALA A 932 15.36 6.92 -6.05
C ALA A 932 16.65 6.10 -6.10
N ALA A 933 17.48 6.18 -7.14
CA ALA A 933 18.75 5.47 -7.24
C ALA A 933 19.82 6.01 -6.30
N THR A 934 19.90 7.31 -5.94
CA THR A 934 20.84 7.77 -4.89
C THR A 934 20.42 7.30 -3.50
N SER A 935 19.11 7.32 -3.19
CA SER A 935 18.61 6.75 -1.92
C SER A 935 18.64 5.22 -1.88
N GLN A 936 18.41 4.56 -3.02
CA GLN A 936 18.60 3.13 -3.19
C GLN A 936 20.09 2.79 -3.27
N MET A 937 21.02 3.65 -3.67
CA MET A 937 22.46 3.36 -3.51
C MET A 937 22.88 3.28 -2.03
N GLN A 938 22.10 3.85 -1.10
CA GLN A 938 22.22 3.59 0.34
C GLN A 938 21.48 2.33 0.84
N GLN A 939 20.60 1.71 0.04
CA GLN A 939 19.85 0.48 0.40
C GLN A 939 20.09 -0.72 -0.55
N ALA A 940 20.86 -0.55 -1.63
CA ALA A 940 21.00 -1.46 -2.76
C ALA A 940 22.47 -1.60 -3.20
N ASN A 941 23.38 -1.58 -2.22
CA ASN A 941 24.56 -2.46 -2.28
C ASN A 941 24.15 -3.95 -2.14
N GLU A 942 22.86 -4.23 -1.93
CA GLU A 942 22.26 -5.57 -2.02
C GLU A 942 21.17 -5.61 -3.11
N MET A 943 21.01 -6.76 -3.77
CA MET A 943 20.03 -7.05 -4.84
C MET A 943 20.32 -6.46 -6.24
N GLU A 944 21.37 -6.96 -6.90
CA GLU A 944 21.40 -6.97 -8.38
C GLU A 944 20.23 -7.77 -8.99
N THR A 945 19.83 -7.36 -10.21
CA THR A 945 18.97 -8.08 -11.18
C THR A 945 17.44 -8.08 -10.96
N LEU A 946 16.72 -7.18 -11.64
CA LEU A 946 15.95 -7.49 -12.87
C LEU A 946 15.00 -6.36 -13.35
N SER A 947 15.23 -5.92 -14.58
CA SER A 947 14.29 -5.26 -15.50
C SER A 947 14.63 -5.82 -16.91
N PRO A 948 13.69 -6.03 -17.87
CA PRO A 948 12.39 -5.36 -18.03
C PRO A 948 11.16 -6.25 -18.31
N VAL A 949 9.97 -5.80 -17.90
CA VAL A 949 8.64 -6.37 -18.31
C VAL A 949 7.60 -5.29 -18.66
N TRP A 950 7.91 -4.00 -18.52
CA TRP A 950 6.93 -2.89 -18.51
C TRP A 950 6.33 -2.44 -19.87
N VAL A 951 6.35 -3.29 -20.91
CA VAL A 951 5.90 -2.92 -22.28
C VAL A 951 4.72 -3.80 -22.78
N PHE A 952 3.93 -4.43 -21.88
CA PHE A 952 2.93 -5.43 -22.32
C PHE A 952 1.57 -5.45 -21.57
N VAL A 953 1.01 -4.29 -21.20
CA VAL A 953 -0.27 -4.21 -20.45
C VAL A 953 -1.37 -3.38 -21.14
N VAL A 954 -1.19 -2.96 -22.40
CA VAL A 954 -2.23 -2.22 -23.18
C VAL A 954 -2.68 -3.00 -24.43
N GLY A 955 -2.56 -4.33 -24.43
CA GLY A 955 -3.00 -5.14 -25.56
C GLY A 955 -3.28 -6.60 -25.22
N SER A 956 -4.40 -7.11 -25.72
CA SER A 956 -4.80 -8.53 -25.79
C SER A 956 -5.26 -9.20 -24.48
N VAL A 957 -6.53 -8.97 -24.14
CA VAL A 957 -7.38 -9.94 -23.41
C VAL A 957 -7.37 -11.30 -24.15
N ALA A 958 -7.67 -12.38 -23.43
CA ALA A 958 -7.81 -13.78 -23.89
C ALA A 958 -6.53 -14.62 -24.11
N GLY A 959 -5.46 -14.10 -24.71
CA GLY A 959 -4.26 -14.92 -24.98
C GLY A 959 -3.30 -15.08 -23.79
N GLY A 960 -3.16 -14.04 -22.96
CA GLY A 960 -2.04 -13.91 -22.03
C GLY A 960 -2.03 -14.89 -20.85
N MET A 961 -3.20 -15.29 -20.33
CA MET A 961 -3.27 -15.94 -19.02
C MET A 961 -2.74 -17.38 -19.00
N LEU A 962 -3.10 -18.19 -20.01
CA LEU A 962 -2.61 -19.57 -20.13
C LEU A 962 -1.11 -19.60 -20.50
N THR A 963 -0.69 -18.67 -21.37
CA THR A 963 0.71 -18.53 -21.78
C THR A 963 1.59 -18.01 -20.63
N ALA A 964 1.08 -17.10 -19.80
CA ALA A 964 1.76 -16.64 -18.59
C ALA A 964 1.91 -17.76 -17.55
N LEU A 965 0.85 -18.54 -17.29
CA LEU A 965 0.92 -19.66 -16.34
C LEU A 965 1.96 -20.72 -16.75
N LEU A 966 2.00 -21.09 -18.04
CA LEU A 966 2.99 -22.04 -18.55
C LEU A 966 4.40 -21.43 -18.64
N SER A 967 4.55 -20.19 -19.11
CA SER A 967 5.87 -19.56 -19.28
C SER A 967 6.51 -19.09 -17.98
N VAL A 968 5.73 -18.68 -16.97
CA VAL A 968 6.27 -18.35 -15.63
C VAL A 968 6.67 -19.62 -14.88
N GLY A 969 5.87 -20.69 -14.98
CA GLY A 969 6.26 -22.00 -14.44
C GLY A 969 7.53 -22.55 -15.08
N TRP A 970 7.63 -22.53 -16.41
CA TRP A 970 8.84 -22.94 -17.13
C TRP A 970 10.04 -22.00 -16.90
N LYS A 971 9.84 -20.68 -16.84
CA LYS A 971 10.92 -19.74 -16.47
C LYS A 971 11.41 -20.00 -15.05
N MET A 972 10.55 -20.29 -14.08
CA MET A 972 11.00 -20.63 -12.72
C MET A 972 11.82 -21.93 -12.71
N ILE A 973 11.41 -22.97 -13.43
CA ILE A 973 12.15 -24.23 -13.51
C ILE A 973 13.50 -24.06 -14.23
N ILE A 974 13.55 -23.32 -15.33
CA ILE A 974 14.78 -23.03 -16.08
C ILE A 974 15.71 -22.12 -15.27
N THR A 975 15.17 -21.13 -14.56
CA THR A 975 15.95 -20.23 -13.69
C THR A 975 16.46 -20.96 -12.44
N ASP A 976 15.73 -21.94 -11.90
CA ASP A 976 16.20 -22.85 -10.84
C ASP A 976 17.34 -23.75 -11.36
N CYS A 977 17.23 -24.32 -12.56
CA CYS A 977 18.33 -25.07 -13.18
C CYS A 977 19.58 -24.21 -13.42
N LEU A 978 19.42 -22.99 -13.93
CA LEU A 978 20.53 -22.05 -14.19
C LEU A 978 21.14 -21.50 -12.89
N ARG A 979 20.34 -21.21 -11.86
CA ARG A 979 20.85 -20.82 -10.53
C ARG A 979 21.59 -21.97 -9.86
N ARG A 980 21.16 -23.22 -10.04
CA ARG A 980 21.92 -24.40 -9.57
C ARG A 980 23.24 -24.57 -10.32
N GLN A 981 23.29 -24.41 -11.64
CA GLN A 981 24.58 -24.48 -12.36
C GLN A 981 25.54 -23.35 -11.95
N ASN A 982 25.08 -22.10 -11.93
CA ASN A 982 25.94 -20.95 -11.65
C ASN A 982 26.30 -20.78 -10.16
N GLY A 983 25.43 -21.26 -9.25
CA GLY A 983 25.66 -21.21 -7.80
C GLY A 983 26.83 -22.09 -7.35
N TYR A 984 27.01 -23.27 -7.95
CA TYR A 984 28.16 -24.14 -7.65
C TYR A 984 29.49 -23.61 -8.20
N GLN A 985 29.48 -22.84 -9.30
CA GLN A 985 30.72 -22.23 -9.83
C GLN A 985 31.20 -21.06 -8.97
N LYS A 986 30.32 -20.15 -8.53
CA LYS A 986 30.73 -19.02 -7.67
C LYS A 986 31.25 -19.43 -6.27
N ILE A 987 31.01 -20.66 -5.82
CA ILE A 987 31.54 -21.20 -4.56
C ILE A 987 32.95 -21.80 -4.75
N ALA A 988 33.40 -22.02 -5.99
CA ALA A 988 34.74 -22.53 -6.29
C ALA A 988 35.78 -21.42 -6.58
N ASP A 989 35.32 -20.19 -6.84
CA ASP A 989 36.14 -19.02 -7.20
C ASP A 989 36.18 -17.92 -6.09
N ILE A 990 35.70 -18.25 -4.87
CA ILE A 990 35.85 -17.46 -3.63
C ILE A 990 36.73 -18.26 -2.65
#